data_AF-A0A166WXV3-F1
#
_entry.id   AF-A0A166WXV3-F1
#
_cell.length_a   1.000
_cell.length_b   1.000
_cell.length_c   1.000
_cell.angle_alpha   90.00
_cell.angle_beta   90.00
_cell.angle_gamma   90.00
#
_symmetry.space_group_name_H-M   'P 1'
#
loop_
_entity.id
_entity.type
_entity.pdbx_description
1 polymer ?
#
loop_
_entity_poly.entity_id
_entity_poly.type
_entity_poly.pdbx_seq_one_letter_code
_entity_poly.pdbx_strand_id
1 'polypeptide(L)'
;MASPEYNFSGALTTWKDINLAELQKTLDAQGIEVVQNQKESVLGRKSLADRTKEFKKIPDEGKLTAIKGLVKAYQSEIDSLTKRSKVSESAFLNIYKVLAEAPDPYPLLETAVDQTVKVAEARELEGELQRLRAENVDYRKRIADVSTLESAKRKADVKIEQLEHKMEEMIQEKVVQKEAELNATYDERLRNYEEREQDLQRQVSLTKNQLRDLRMSNESSQAKLLDHSQRQDHEVVAKLAEVDMIVADLERANSRVATVERRNELLRAEVEAVRSGSESAERVKDLESQITELELESERLSQTLTGQKAATSEVELAAGKKADELAKELKRRASEVDQLKTRLKQYGDYDEIKRELEIMKYVEFAGLDEDEDDDSINGYQTGVHLPNPNADKANAQQGNSLEALLATKSKRIQEELTKFRILHTELETSLQSVHGQLEHTSTELDKQRVLNEKLENDLLEMNTHKPNGVAVGTSSDSISRSDSTSDMLAGLDLGKKSDPPSRSTPIPFTSSADTSILPIVTSQRDRFRQRNAELEEELRRQFQIISELRTEMKSLQSDNLKLYEKVRYMQSYREEASVSQLNPLPRPGAGAGVGDDMGKYRARYEEQMNPFEAFRGREATRAYDALNPVERGVLVLTRSILGSRRARTAFIFYAAALHVLVMFTTYECSWSTGAQLQKQPSPYS
;
A
#
# COMPACT_ATOMS: atom_id res chain seq x y z
N MET A 1 -50.51 30.57 -35.23
CA MET A 1 -50.91 31.12 -36.54
C MET A 1 -50.13 30.35 -37.58
N ALA A 2 -50.80 29.54 -38.39
CA ALA A 2 -50.16 28.74 -39.42
C ALA A 2 -49.73 29.67 -40.56
N SER A 3 -48.43 29.80 -40.75
CA SER A 3 -47.84 30.45 -41.93
C SER A 3 -48.43 29.80 -43.18
N PRO A 4 -48.85 30.55 -44.20
CA PRO A 4 -49.33 29.95 -45.43
C PRO A 4 -48.19 29.07 -45.95
N GLU A 5 -48.46 27.79 -46.17
CA GLU A 5 -47.60 26.95 -47.00
C GLU A 5 -47.57 27.59 -48.38
N TYR A 6 -46.64 28.53 -48.58
CA TYR A 6 -46.29 28.97 -49.92
C TYR A 6 -45.96 27.70 -50.67
N ASN A 7 -46.69 27.41 -51.76
CA ASN A 7 -46.48 26.21 -52.56
C ASN A 7 -45.03 26.21 -53.08
N PHE A 8 -44.09 25.67 -52.30
CA PHE A 8 -42.64 25.71 -52.57
C PHE A 8 -42.33 25.11 -53.94
N SER A 9 -43.01 24.01 -54.26
CA SER A 9 -42.96 23.40 -55.58
C SER A 9 -43.46 24.33 -56.69
N GLY A 10 -44.55 25.06 -56.44
CA GLY A 10 -45.13 26.03 -57.37
C GLY A 10 -44.22 27.23 -57.60
N ALA A 11 -43.64 27.76 -56.53
CA ALA A 11 -42.70 28.87 -56.56
C ALA A 11 -41.41 28.51 -57.31
N LEU A 12 -40.88 27.31 -57.05
CA LEU A 12 -39.72 26.78 -57.76
C LEU A 12 -40.00 26.58 -59.25
N THR A 13 -41.19 26.10 -59.63
CA THR A 13 -41.58 25.99 -61.03
C THR A 13 -41.70 27.35 -61.70
N THR A 14 -42.32 28.36 -61.06
CA THR A 14 -42.38 29.71 -61.62
C THR A 14 -40.99 30.33 -61.81
N TRP A 15 -40.07 30.21 -60.84
CA TRP A 15 -38.71 30.74 -60.99
C TRP A 15 -37.89 29.99 -62.05
N LYS A 16 -38.16 28.70 -62.23
CA LYS A 16 -37.59 27.90 -63.31
C LYS A 16 -38.11 28.33 -64.68
N ASP A 17 -39.42 28.61 -64.79
CA ASP A 17 -40.08 29.03 -66.03
C ASP A 17 -39.74 30.47 -66.41
N ILE A 18 -39.56 31.36 -65.43
CA ILE A 18 -39.05 32.73 -65.62
C ILE A 18 -37.66 32.71 -66.27
N ASN A 19 -36.85 31.68 -65.94
CA ASN A 19 -35.52 31.46 -66.48
C ASN A 19 -34.71 32.75 -66.59
N LEU A 20 -34.26 33.27 -65.43
CA LEU A 20 -33.57 34.56 -65.32
C LEU A 20 -32.44 34.74 -66.33
N ALA A 21 -31.73 33.67 -66.70
CA ALA A 21 -30.64 33.72 -67.68
C ALA A 21 -31.13 34.04 -69.11
N GLU A 22 -32.31 33.57 -69.49
CA GLU A 22 -32.93 33.85 -70.80
C GLU A 22 -33.64 35.21 -70.82
N LEU A 23 -34.31 35.55 -69.70
CA LEU A 23 -34.88 36.88 -69.50
C LEU A 23 -33.80 37.96 -69.60
N GLN A 24 -32.66 37.77 -68.92
CA GLN A 24 -31.53 38.69 -68.98
C GLN A 24 -31.05 38.92 -70.42
N LYS A 25 -30.87 37.86 -71.22
CA LYS A 25 -30.48 37.99 -72.64
C LYS A 25 -31.48 38.80 -73.46
N THR A 26 -32.78 38.63 -73.18
CA THR A 26 -33.85 39.38 -73.85
C THR A 26 -33.81 40.85 -73.45
N LEU A 27 -33.59 41.15 -72.17
CA LEU A 27 -33.44 42.52 -71.67
C LEU A 27 -32.20 43.19 -72.23
N ASP A 28 -31.08 42.47 -72.35
CA ASP A 28 -29.85 42.99 -72.93
C ASP A 28 -30.08 43.43 -74.39
N ALA A 29 -30.78 42.60 -75.18
CA ALA A 29 -31.15 42.93 -76.56
C ALA A 29 -32.08 44.15 -76.64
N GLN A 30 -33.11 44.19 -75.79
CA GLN A 30 -34.05 45.33 -75.72
C GLN A 30 -33.35 46.61 -75.24
N GLY A 31 -32.41 46.50 -74.31
CA GLY A 31 -31.60 47.62 -73.81
C GLY A 31 -30.73 48.21 -74.90
N ILE A 32 -30.09 47.37 -75.72
CA ILE A 32 -29.32 47.82 -76.91
C ILE A 32 -30.24 48.56 -77.88
N GLU A 33 -31.44 48.04 -78.16
CA GLU A 33 -32.42 48.68 -79.04
C GLU A 33 -32.88 50.04 -78.51
N VAL A 34 -33.17 50.15 -77.21
CA VAL A 34 -33.54 51.43 -76.57
C VAL A 34 -32.42 52.46 -76.68
N VAL A 35 -31.17 52.06 -76.42
CA VAL A 35 -30.00 52.94 -76.56
C VAL A 35 -29.81 53.38 -78.02
N GLN A 36 -30.02 52.47 -78.98
CA GLN A 36 -29.92 52.78 -80.41
C GLN A 36 -31.02 53.77 -80.84
N ASN A 37 -32.27 53.53 -80.43
CA ASN A 37 -33.39 54.45 -80.66
C ASN A 37 -33.17 55.83 -80.02
N GLN A 38 -32.48 55.89 -78.88
CA GLN A 38 -32.08 57.15 -78.24
C GLN A 38 -31.07 57.91 -79.09
N LYS A 39 -30.02 57.22 -79.61
CA LYS A 39 -29.03 57.83 -80.51
C LYS A 39 -29.67 58.34 -81.81
N GLU A 40 -30.54 57.54 -82.41
CA GLU A 40 -31.26 57.91 -83.64
C GLU A 40 -32.15 59.13 -83.45
N SER A 41 -32.83 59.26 -82.31
CA SER A 41 -33.63 60.47 -82.00
C SER A 41 -32.77 61.72 -81.79
N VAL A 42 -31.55 61.60 -81.26
CA VAL A 42 -30.64 62.75 -81.16
C VAL A 42 -30.21 63.21 -82.56
N LEU A 43 -29.89 62.27 -83.45
CA LEU A 43 -29.51 62.56 -84.84
C LEU A 43 -30.69 63.07 -85.66
N GLY A 44 -31.88 62.48 -85.49
CA GLY A 44 -33.13 62.89 -86.13
C GLY A 44 -33.54 64.31 -85.76
N ARG A 45 -33.54 64.66 -84.46
CA ARG A 45 -33.77 66.04 -83.99
C ARG A 45 -32.76 67.03 -84.57
N LYS A 46 -31.47 66.67 -84.64
CA LYS A 46 -30.43 67.53 -85.24
C LYS A 46 -30.69 67.75 -86.74
N SER A 47 -30.97 66.68 -87.49
CA SER A 47 -31.29 66.75 -88.92
C SER A 47 -32.55 67.59 -89.20
N LEU A 48 -33.58 67.46 -88.37
CA LEU A 48 -34.81 68.23 -88.48
C LEU A 48 -34.58 69.73 -88.21
N ALA A 49 -33.76 70.06 -87.19
CA ALA A 49 -33.35 71.43 -86.91
C ALA A 49 -32.59 72.05 -88.10
N ASP A 50 -31.70 71.30 -88.73
CA ASP A 50 -30.93 71.77 -89.88
C ASP A 50 -31.82 71.96 -91.13
N ARG A 51 -32.71 71.01 -91.44
CA ARG A 51 -33.71 71.16 -92.51
C ARG A 51 -34.67 72.33 -92.29
N THR A 52 -35.02 72.62 -91.04
CA THR A 52 -35.85 73.78 -90.68
C THR A 52 -35.09 75.09 -90.90
N LYS A 53 -33.79 75.13 -90.58
CA LYS A 53 -32.94 76.30 -90.88
C LYS A 53 -32.75 76.50 -92.38
N GLU A 54 -32.56 75.43 -93.14
CA GLU A 54 -32.44 75.47 -94.61
C GLU A 54 -33.72 75.98 -95.26
N PHE A 55 -34.89 75.47 -94.84
CA PHE A 55 -36.19 75.93 -95.33
C PHE A 55 -36.40 77.43 -95.11
N LYS A 56 -35.97 77.97 -93.96
CA LYS A 56 -36.04 79.42 -93.68
C LYS A 56 -35.22 80.28 -94.66
N LYS A 57 -34.18 79.72 -95.29
CA LYS A 57 -33.28 80.43 -96.23
C LYS A 57 -33.78 80.42 -97.68
N ILE A 58 -34.82 79.64 -98.01
CA ILE A 58 -35.37 79.54 -99.36
C ILE A 58 -36.17 80.83 -99.68
N PRO A 59 -36.12 81.39 -100.91
CA PRO A 59 -36.98 82.49 -101.35
C PRO A 59 -38.48 82.14 -101.35
N ASP A 60 -39.37 83.13 -101.21
CA ASP A 60 -40.80 82.89 -100.99
C ASP A 60 -41.50 82.08 -102.10
N GLU A 61 -41.07 82.23 -103.35
CA GLU A 61 -41.59 81.45 -104.50
C GLU A 61 -41.27 79.94 -104.41
N GLY A 62 -40.17 79.57 -103.75
CA GLY A 62 -39.72 78.17 -103.59
C GLY A 62 -40.20 77.49 -102.31
N LYS A 63 -40.66 78.26 -101.30
CA LYS A 63 -41.11 77.74 -100.01
C LYS A 63 -42.35 76.84 -100.13
N LEU A 64 -43.27 77.18 -101.03
CA LEU A 64 -44.50 76.40 -101.23
C LEU A 64 -44.21 74.96 -101.69
N THR A 65 -43.13 74.78 -102.47
CA THR A 65 -42.69 73.46 -102.94
C THR A 65 -41.91 72.70 -101.87
N ALA A 66 -41.07 73.39 -101.08
CA ALA A 66 -40.21 72.78 -100.08
C ALA A 66 -40.94 72.42 -98.75
N ILE A 67 -42.06 73.07 -98.43
CA ILE A 67 -42.78 72.87 -97.16
C ILE A 67 -43.30 71.43 -97.02
N LYS A 68 -43.69 70.80 -98.14
CA LYS A 68 -44.13 69.40 -98.15
C LYS A 68 -43.04 68.45 -97.69
N GLY A 69 -41.78 68.71 -98.07
CA GLY A 69 -40.62 67.94 -97.63
C GLY A 69 -40.32 68.13 -96.14
N LEU A 70 -40.45 69.36 -95.63
CA LEU A 70 -40.24 69.67 -94.22
C LEU A 70 -41.31 69.04 -93.33
N VAL A 71 -42.59 69.17 -93.70
CA VAL A 71 -43.72 68.55 -92.97
C VAL A 71 -43.56 67.03 -92.92
N LYS A 72 -43.14 66.39 -94.02
CA LYS A 72 -42.86 64.96 -94.07
C LYS A 72 -41.70 64.56 -93.14
N ALA A 73 -40.67 65.39 -93.01
CA ALA A 73 -39.57 65.16 -92.06
C ALA A 73 -40.03 65.28 -90.60
N TYR A 74 -40.87 66.25 -90.26
CA TYR A 74 -41.48 66.36 -88.92
C TYR A 74 -42.38 65.16 -88.61
N GLN A 75 -43.21 64.73 -89.58
CA GLN A 75 -44.05 63.55 -89.43
C GLN A 75 -43.21 62.29 -89.17
N SER A 76 -42.13 62.09 -89.94
CA SER A 76 -41.23 60.95 -89.76
C SER A 76 -40.56 60.93 -88.37
N GLU A 77 -40.21 62.09 -87.79
CA GLU A 77 -39.65 62.17 -86.44
C GLU A 77 -40.70 61.89 -85.37
N ILE A 78 -41.94 62.35 -85.54
CA ILE A 78 -43.07 62.06 -84.64
C ILE A 78 -43.40 60.56 -84.67
N ASP A 79 -43.40 59.94 -85.85
CA ASP A 79 -43.62 58.50 -86.00
C ASP A 79 -42.50 57.70 -85.32
N SER A 80 -41.24 58.13 -85.49
CA SER A 80 -40.07 57.53 -84.84
C SER A 80 -40.10 57.68 -83.32
N LEU A 81 -40.54 58.84 -82.82
CA LEU A 81 -40.73 59.11 -81.39
C LEU A 81 -41.80 58.20 -80.79
N THR A 82 -42.93 58.04 -81.48
CA THR A 82 -44.02 57.17 -81.08
C THR A 82 -43.59 55.71 -81.07
N LYS A 83 -42.82 55.27 -82.08
CA LYS A 83 -42.24 53.93 -82.14
C LYS A 83 -41.31 53.67 -80.96
N ARG A 84 -40.44 54.62 -80.61
CA ARG A 84 -39.55 54.51 -79.45
C ARG A 84 -40.33 54.37 -78.14
N SER A 85 -41.35 55.21 -77.92
CA SER A 85 -42.18 55.14 -76.71
C SER A 85 -42.80 53.76 -76.58
N LYS A 86 -43.38 53.23 -77.66
CA LYS A 86 -43.98 51.88 -77.69
C LYS A 86 -42.97 50.78 -77.40
N VAL A 87 -41.75 50.86 -77.94
CA VAL A 87 -40.70 49.85 -77.67
C VAL A 87 -40.29 49.87 -76.20
N SER A 88 -40.07 51.06 -75.62
CA SER A 88 -39.71 51.19 -74.20
C SER A 88 -40.83 50.78 -73.25
N GLU A 89 -42.08 51.16 -73.54
CA GLU A 89 -43.26 50.75 -72.78
C GLU A 89 -43.49 49.25 -72.86
N SER A 90 -43.37 48.66 -74.06
CA SER A 90 -43.50 47.22 -74.25
C SER A 90 -42.42 46.42 -73.54
N ALA A 91 -41.17 46.89 -73.54
CA ALA A 91 -40.08 46.25 -72.82
C ALA A 91 -40.31 46.29 -71.30
N PHE A 92 -40.70 47.46 -70.76
CA PHE A 92 -41.01 47.61 -69.34
C PHE A 92 -42.19 46.74 -68.88
N LEU A 93 -43.30 46.74 -69.63
CA LEU A 93 -44.48 45.96 -69.29
C LEU A 93 -44.21 44.45 -69.35
N ASN A 94 -43.35 44.00 -70.27
CA ASN A 94 -42.93 42.60 -70.34
C ASN A 94 -42.20 42.16 -69.07
N ILE A 95 -41.26 42.98 -68.59
CA ILE A 95 -40.53 42.73 -67.32
C ILE A 95 -41.48 42.75 -66.13
N TYR A 96 -42.33 43.77 -66.06
CA TYR A 96 -43.28 43.92 -64.96
C TYR A 96 -44.22 42.71 -64.87
N LYS A 97 -44.73 42.21 -66.00
CA LYS A 97 -45.59 41.03 -66.02
C LYS A 97 -44.89 39.79 -65.44
N VAL A 98 -43.65 39.55 -65.87
CA VAL A 98 -42.87 38.38 -65.42
C VAL A 98 -42.53 38.47 -63.93
N LEU A 99 -42.19 39.66 -63.43
CA LEU A 99 -41.86 39.86 -62.01
C LEU A 99 -43.07 39.98 -61.09
N ALA A 100 -44.21 40.47 -61.58
CA ALA A 100 -45.45 40.59 -60.80
C ALA A 100 -46.10 39.21 -60.52
N GLU A 101 -45.90 38.26 -61.43
CA GLU A 101 -46.36 36.87 -61.27
C GLU A 101 -45.35 36.01 -60.46
N ALA A 102 -44.15 36.52 -60.20
CA ALA A 102 -43.09 35.80 -59.49
C ALA A 102 -43.29 35.87 -57.96
N PRO A 103 -43.32 34.73 -57.24
CA PRO A 103 -43.36 34.72 -55.79
C PRO A 103 -42.01 35.15 -55.19
N ASP A 104 -42.02 35.76 -54.01
CA ASP A 104 -40.80 36.19 -53.30
C ASP A 104 -39.86 35.00 -53.02
N PRO A 105 -38.59 35.04 -53.46
CA PRO A 105 -37.63 33.96 -53.24
C PRO A 105 -37.03 33.92 -51.82
N TYR A 106 -37.12 35.01 -51.04
CA TYR A 106 -36.45 35.08 -49.73
C TYR A 106 -36.94 34.01 -48.73
N PRO A 107 -38.26 33.79 -48.53
CA PRO A 107 -38.75 32.75 -47.62
C PRO A 107 -38.38 31.33 -48.06
N LEU A 108 -38.22 31.09 -49.36
CA LEU A 108 -37.81 29.79 -49.91
C LEU A 108 -36.34 29.48 -49.57
N LEU A 109 -35.49 30.51 -49.64
CA LEU A 109 -34.07 30.37 -49.32
C LEU A 109 -33.84 30.23 -47.81
N GLU A 110 -34.57 31.00 -47.01
CA GLU A 110 -34.52 30.91 -45.54
C GLU A 110 -34.89 29.51 -45.05
N THR A 111 -36.03 28.97 -45.52
CA THR A 111 -36.46 27.62 -45.16
C THR A 111 -35.52 26.53 -45.66
N ALA A 112 -34.90 26.70 -46.84
CA ALA A 112 -33.89 25.77 -47.34
C ALA A 112 -32.64 25.78 -46.44
N VAL A 113 -32.18 26.96 -46.01
CA VAL A 113 -31.07 27.09 -45.06
C VAL A 113 -31.42 26.42 -43.73
N ASP A 114 -32.59 26.71 -43.17
CA ASP A 114 -33.07 26.07 -41.93
C ASP A 114 -33.14 24.54 -42.05
N GLN A 115 -33.59 24.02 -43.19
CA GLN A 115 -33.61 22.58 -43.44
C GLN A 115 -32.19 22.01 -43.52
N THR A 116 -31.22 22.70 -44.13
CA THR A 116 -29.84 22.23 -44.16
C THR A 116 -29.20 22.18 -42.77
N VAL A 117 -29.50 23.16 -41.91
CA VAL A 117 -29.05 23.17 -40.51
C VAL A 117 -29.66 22.00 -39.74
N LYS A 118 -30.98 21.81 -39.84
CA LYS A 118 -31.68 20.68 -39.20
C LYS A 118 -31.16 19.32 -39.66
N VAL A 119 -30.79 19.17 -40.94
CA VAL A 119 -30.19 17.93 -41.45
C VAL A 119 -28.79 17.71 -40.89
N ALA A 120 -28.00 18.76 -40.69
CA ALA A 120 -26.69 18.66 -40.05
C ALA A 120 -26.82 18.23 -38.59
N GLU A 121 -27.70 18.88 -37.82
CA GLU A 121 -28.01 18.52 -36.42
C GLU A 121 -28.50 17.07 -36.30
N ALA A 122 -29.40 16.63 -37.19
CA ALA A 122 -29.89 15.26 -37.19
C ALA A 122 -28.76 14.23 -37.42
N ARG A 123 -27.78 14.53 -38.28
CA ARG A 123 -26.61 13.66 -38.50
C ARG A 123 -25.69 13.60 -37.29
N GLU A 124 -25.49 14.72 -36.59
CA GLU A 124 -24.71 14.74 -35.35
C GLU A 124 -25.38 13.89 -34.27
N LEU A 125 -26.71 14.05 -34.10
CA LEU A 125 -27.50 13.25 -33.16
C LEU A 125 -27.50 11.76 -33.52
N GLU A 126 -27.57 11.39 -34.80
CA GLU A 126 -27.43 10.00 -35.25
C GLU A 126 -26.04 9.43 -34.92
N GLY A 127 -24.97 10.22 -35.09
CA GLY A 127 -23.61 9.84 -34.73
C GLY A 127 -23.46 9.60 -33.23
N GLU A 128 -24.02 10.48 -32.40
CA GLU A 128 -24.03 10.31 -30.96
C GLU A 128 -24.84 9.08 -30.52
N LEU A 129 -26.02 8.84 -31.11
CA LEU A 129 -26.82 7.65 -30.84
C LEU A 129 -26.07 6.36 -31.22
N GLN A 130 -25.31 6.35 -32.30
CA GLN A 130 -24.47 5.20 -32.66
C GLN A 130 -23.34 4.98 -31.65
N ARG A 131 -22.67 6.05 -31.21
CA ARG A 131 -21.63 5.99 -30.18
C ARG A 131 -22.18 5.43 -28.86
N LEU A 132 -23.31 5.97 -28.38
CA LEU A 132 -23.95 5.52 -27.15
C LEU A 132 -24.42 4.06 -27.25
N ARG A 133 -24.87 3.61 -28.42
CA ARG A 133 -25.20 2.20 -28.66
C ARG A 133 -23.97 1.30 -28.59
N ALA A 134 -22.84 1.70 -29.17
CA ALA A 134 -21.58 0.96 -29.10
C ALA A 134 -21.08 0.86 -27.64
N GLU A 135 -21.09 1.97 -26.91
CA GLU A 135 -20.73 1.99 -25.49
C GLU A 135 -21.64 1.07 -24.65
N ASN A 136 -22.95 1.06 -24.91
CA ASN A 136 -23.88 0.14 -24.25
C ASN A 136 -23.56 -1.34 -24.52
N VAL A 137 -23.15 -1.68 -25.74
CA VAL A 137 -22.72 -3.06 -26.08
C VAL A 137 -21.45 -3.43 -25.32
N ASP A 138 -20.49 -2.52 -25.25
CA ASP A 138 -19.24 -2.73 -24.50
C ASP A 138 -19.51 -2.88 -22.99
N TYR A 139 -20.40 -2.07 -22.42
CA TYR A 139 -20.81 -2.21 -21.02
C TYR A 139 -21.50 -3.55 -20.76
N ARG A 140 -22.40 -3.99 -21.65
CA ARG A 140 -23.03 -5.33 -21.54
C ARG A 140 -22.00 -6.45 -21.59
N LYS A 141 -20.98 -6.33 -22.44
CA LYS A 141 -19.88 -7.30 -22.51
C LYS A 141 -19.07 -7.32 -21.21
N ARG A 142 -18.71 -6.16 -20.66
CA ARG A 142 -18.01 -6.06 -19.37
C ARG A 142 -18.82 -6.67 -18.22
N ILE A 143 -20.15 -6.46 -18.20
CA ILE A 143 -21.03 -7.08 -17.21
C ILE A 143 -21.03 -8.61 -17.34
N ALA A 144 -21.09 -9.13 -18.57
CA ALA A 144 -21.00 -10.58 -18.80
C ALA A 144 -19.64 -11.14 -18.34
N ASP A 145 -18.54 -10.45 -18.65
CA ASP A 145 -17.20 -10.85 -18.22
C ASP A 145 -17.09 -10.87 -16.69
N VAL A 146 -17.63 -9.86 -15.99
CA VAL A 146 -17.68 -9.82 -14.51
C VAL A 146 -18.46 -11.02 -13.96
N SER A 147 -19.62 -11.37 -14.54
CA SER A 147 -20.39 -12.55 -14.12
C SER A 147 -19.59 -13.86 -14.28
N THR A 148 -18.83 -13.99 -15.38
CA THR A 148 -17.97 -15.17 -15.56
C THR A 148 -16.82 -15.23 -14.55
N LEU A 149 -16.22 -14.07 -14.23
CA LEU A 149 -15.17 -13.96 -13.21
C LEU A 149 -15.71 -14.27 -11.82
N GLU A 150 -16.92 -13.84 -11.47
CA GLU A 150 -17.57 -14.20 -10.20
C GLU A 150 -17.80 -15.71 -10.10
N SER A 151 -18.25 -16.36 -11.18
CA SER A 151 -18.40 -17.82 -11.20
C SER A 151 -17.06 -18.54 -11.02
N ALA A 152 -16.00 -18.06 -11.66
CA ALA A 152 -14.65 -18.60 -11.51
C ALA A 152 -14.11 -18.40 -10.08
N LYS A 153 -14.34 -17.22 -9.48
CA LYS A 153 -13.97 -16.91 -8.10
C LYS A 153 -14.67 -17.87 -7.13
N ARG A 154 -16.00 -18.04 -7.24
CA ARG A 154 -16.74 -18.99 -6.37
C ARG A 154 -16.19 -20.41 -6.46
N LYS A 155 -15.80 -20.87 -7.65
CA LYS A 155 -15.18 -22.21 -7.81
C LYS A 155 -13.80 -22.29 -7.17
N ALA A 156 -13.02 -21.20 -7.21
CA ALA A 156 -11.73 -21.13 -6.54
C ALA A 156 -11.87 -21.12 -5.02
N ASP A 157 -12.82 -20.34 -4.49
CA ASP A 157 -13.12 -20.25 -3.06
C ASP A 157 -13.53 -21.63 -2.50
N VAL A 158 -14.44 -22.34 -3.18
CA VAL A 158 -14.83 -23.73 -2.80
C VAL A 158 -13.63 -24.68 -2.82
N LYS A 159 -12.69 -24.51 -3.76
CA LYS A 159 -11.50 -25.36 -3.83
C LYS A 159 -10.52 -25.06 -2.69
N ILE A 160 -10.43 -23.80 -2.26
CA ILE A 160 -9.63 -23.40 -1.09
C ILE A 160 -10.24 -24.02 0.18
N GLU A 161 -11.55 -23.86 0.40
CA GLU A 161 -12.24 -24.46 1.55
C GLU A 161 -12.04 -25.98 1.61
N GLN A 162 -12.11 -26.67 0.46
CA GLN A 162 -11.85 -28.12 0.40
C GLN A 162 -10.40 -28.49 0.73
N LEU A 163 -9.43 -27.67 0.35
CA LEU A 163 -8.02 -27.92 0.65
C LEU A 163 -7.71 -27.61 2.13
N GLU A 164 -8.28 -26.54 2.67
CA GLU A 164 -8.20 -26.20 4.08
C GLU A 164 -8.82 -27.29 4.95
N HIS A 165 -10.02 -27.78 4.59
CA HIS A 165 -10.66 -28.87 5.32
C HIS A 165 -9.83 -30.16 5.30
N LYS A 166 -9.27 -30.53 4.14
CA LYS A 166 -8.37 -31.69 4.05
C LYS A 166 -7.08 -31.52 4.86
N MET A 167 -6.56 -30.30 4.93
CA MET A 167 -5.39 -30.00 5.75
C MET A 167 -5.73 -30.12 7.23
N GLU A 168 -6.89 -29.61 7.65
CA GLU A 168 -7.40 -29.74 9.02
C GLU A 168 -7.60 -31.21 9.40
N GLU A 169 -8.23 -32.01 8.53
CA GLU A 169 -8.38 -33.46 8.73
C GLU A 169 -7.02 -34.15 8.90
N MET A 170 -6.02 -33.81 8.07
CA MET A 170 -4.67 -34.37 8.16
C MET A 170 -3.95 -33.94 9.45
N ILE A 171 -4.14 -32.69 9.89
CA ILE A 171 -3.58 -32.20 11.15
C ILE A 171 -4.23 -32.95 12.31
N GLN A 172 -5.56 -33.06 12.32
CA GLN A 172 -6.31 -33.77 13.36
C GLN A 172 -5.90 -35.24 13.44
N GLU A 173 -5.75 -35.92 12.30
CA GLU A 173 -5.28 -37.31 12.25
C GLU A 173 -3.87 -37.43 12.85
N LYS A 174 -2.95 -36.52 12.51
CA LYS A 174 -1.58 -36.52 13.08
C LYS A 174 -1.56 -36.22 14.56
N VAL A 175 -2.43 -35.32 15.05
CA VAL A 175 -2.56 -35.02 16.48
C VAL A 175 -3.04 -36.27 17.22
N VAL A 176 -4.11 -36.92 16.75
CA VAL A 176 -4.63 -38.16 17.35
C VAL A 176 -3.58 -39.27 17.33
N GLN A 177 -2.83 -39.43 16.24
CA GLN A 177 -1.73 -40.41 16.18
C GLN A 177 -0.64 -40.11 17.22
N LYS A 178 -0.25 -38.83 17.38
CA LYS A 178 0.76 -38.43 18.38
C LYS A 178 0.27 -38.57 19.81
N GLU A 179 -1.00 -38.26 20.06
CA GLU A 179 -1.63 -38.49 21.37
C GLU A 179 -1.65 -39.99 21.70
N ALA A 180 -2.00 -40.84 20.75
CA ALA A 180 -1.98 -42.29 20.93
C ALA A 180 -0.57 -42.83 21.20
N GLU A 181 0.44 -42.36 20.46
CA GLU A 181 1.85 -42.69 20.70
C GLU A 181 2.30 -42.26 22.11
N LEU A 182 1.99 -41.03 22.52
CA LEU A 182 2.33 -40.51 23.84
C LEU A 182 1.64 -41.32 24.95
N ASN A 183 0.34 -41.59 24.81
CA ASN A 183 -0.40 -42.41 25.77
C ASN A 183 0.20 -43.82 25.88
N ALA A 184 0.57 -44.46 24.76
CA ALA A 184 1.24 -45.75 24.79
C ALA A 184 2.58 -45.70 25.54
N THR A 185 3.38 -44.64 25.36
CA THR A 185 4.63 -44.48 26.12
C THR A 185 4.40 -44.23 27.62
N TYR A 186 3.32 -43.52 27.97
CA TYR A 186 2.95 -43.31 29.37
C TYR A 186 2.46 -44.60 30.02
N ASP A 187 1.64 -45.38 29.32
CA ASP A 187 1.16 -46.68 29.78
C ASP A 187 2.30 -47.67 29.99
N GLU A 188 3.28 -47.71 29.08
CA GLU A 188 4.47 -48.55 29.23
C GLU A 188 5.32 -48.11 30.44
N ARG A 189 5.52 -46.80 30.62
CA ARG A 189 6.21 -46.27 31.80
C ARG A 189 5.48 -46.60 33.09
N LEU A 190 4.16 -46.48 33.11
CA LEU A 190 3.33 -46.79 34.27
C LEU A 190 3.46 -48.28 34.63
N ARG A 191 3.36 -49.18 33.65
CA ARG A 191 3.57 -50.63 33.86
C ARG A 191 4.96 -50.94 34.42
N ASN A 192 6.00 -50.29 33.89
CA ASN A 192 7.37 -50.46 34.39
C ASN A 192 7.51 -49.97 35.85
N TYR A 193 6.83 -48.89 36.23
CA TYR A 193 6.81 -48.43 37.61
C TYR A 193 6.02 -49.37 38.52
N GLU A 194 4.88 -49.89 38.07
CA GLU A 194 4.08 -50.88 38.80
C GLU A 194 4.86 -52.18 39.02
N GLU A 195 5.56 -52.69 38.00
CA GLU A 195 6.40 -53.88 38.13
C GLU A 195 7.55 -53.65 39.11
N ARG A 196 8.22 -52.49 39.02
CA ARG A 196 9.28 -52.10 39.96
C ARG A 196 8.75 -51.95 41.39
N GLU A 197 7.54 -51.41 41.56
CA GLU A 197 6.90 -51.33 42.87
C GLU A 197 6.63 -52.73 43.42
N GLN A 198 6.08 -53.63 42.61
CA GLN A 198 5.86 -55.02 43.01
C GLN A 198 7.15 -55.73 43.40
N ASP A 199 8.25 -55.54 42.67
CA ASP A 199 9.55 -56.12 43.00
C ASP A 199 10.11 -55.57 44.31
N LEU A 200 10.02 -54.26 44.54
CA LEU A 200 10.39 -53.66 45.81
C LEU A 200 9.53 -54.19 46.96
N GLN A 201 8.21 -54.33 46.74
CA GLN A 201 7.31 -54.94 47.72
C GLN A 201 7.70 -56.40 48.02
N ARG A 202 8.05 -57.19 46.99
CA ARG A 202 8.57 -58.56 47.15
C ARG A 202 9.87 -58.58 47.96
N GLN A 203 10.83 -57.72 47.65
CA GLN A 203 12.10 -57.61 48.40
C GLN A 203 11.86 -57.20 49.86
N VAL A 204 10.96 -56.24 50.11
CA VAL A 204 10.56 -55.84 51.47
C VAL A 204 9.88 -57.00 52.20
N SER A 205 9.03 -57.78 51.53
CA SER A 205 8.40 -58.95 52.13
C SER A 205 9.41 -60.04 52.46
N LEU A 206 10.37 -60.29 51.57
CA LEU A 206 11.43 -61.27 51.76
C LEU A 206 12.33 -60.90 52.94
N THR A 207 12.79 -59.65 52.99
CA THR A 207 13.63 -59.15 54.09
C THR A 207 12.87 -59.13 55.42
N LYS A 208 11.58 -58.79 55.42
CA LYS A 208 10.72 -58.92 56.62
C LYS A 208 10.59 -60.37 57.09
N ASN A 209 10.44 -61.33 56.17
CA ASN A 209 10.38 -62.75 56.50
C ASN A 209 11.73 -63.24 57.05
N GLN A 210 12.85 -62.91 56.40
CA GLN A 210 14.19 -63.22 56.91
C GLN A 210 14.44 -62.63 58.30
N LEU A 211 14.01 -61.39 58.55
CA LEU A 211 14.11 -60.77 59.87
C LEU A 211 13.24 -61.50 60.90
N ARG A 212 12.03 -61.94 60.52
CA ARG A 212 11.17 -62.74 61.37
C ARG A 212 11.81 -64.10 61.69
N ASP A 213 12.37 -64.78 60.70
CA ASP A 213 13.05 -66.08 60.87
C ASP A 213 14.30 -65.94 61.74
N LEU A 214 15.11 -64.89 61.54
CA LEU A 214 16.25 -64.59 62.40
C LEU A 214 15.83 -64.27 63.83
N ARG A 215 14.74 -63.50 64.02
CA ARG A 215 14.18 -63.23 65.36
C ARG A 215 13.71 -64.52 66.03
N MET A 216 12.92 -65.34 65.33
CA MET A 216 12.46 -66.64 65.85
C MET A 216 13.64 -67.59 66.14
N SER A 217 14.65 -67.62 65.28
CA SER A 217 15.87 -68.41 65.50
C SER A 217 16.66 -67.91 66.70
N ASN A 218 16.75 -66.59 66.90
CA ASN A 218 17.42 -66.00 68.05
C ASN A 218 16.64 -66.27 69.34
N GLU A 219 15.32 -66.10 69.33
CA GLU A 219 14.44 -66.48 70.45
C GLU A 219 14.57 -67.97 70.79
N SER A 220 14.63 -68.86 69.78
CA SER A 220 14.86 -70.29 69.98
C SER A 220 16.25 -70.59 70.54
N SER A 221 17.30 -69.95 70.03
CA SER A 221 18.67 -70.09 70.54
C SER A 221 18.80 -69.56 71.97
N GLN A 222 18.18 -68.43 72.28
CA GLN A 222 18.13 -67.85 73.62
C GLN A 222 17.37 -68.77 74.58
N ALA A 223 16.23 -69.33 74.16
CA ALA A 223 15.49 -70.31 74.95
C ALA A 223 16.31 -71.58 75.23
N LYS A 224 17.05 -72.10 74.24
CA LYS A 224 17.97 -73.24 74.43
C LYS A 224 19.11 -72.91 75.39
N LEU A 225 19.65 -71.69 75.33
CA LEU A 225 20.73 -71.23 76.20
C LEU A 225 20.24 -71.07 77.64
N LEU A 226 19.02 -70.59 77.84
CA LEU A 226 18.34 -70.56 79.14
C LEU A 226 18.07 -71.97 79.68
N ASP A 227 17.58 -72.91 78.86
CA ASP A 227 17.37 -74.31 79.27
C ASP A 227 18.70 -74.98 79.66
N HIS A 228 19.77 -74.74 78.88
CA HIS A 228 21.10 -75.24 79.23
C HIS A 228 21.65 -74.61 80.52
N SER A 229 21.46 -73.31 80.72
CA SER A 229 21.81 -72.63 81.97
C SER A 229 21.05 -73.23 83.15
N GLN A 230 19.73 -73.44 83.01
CA GLN A 230 18.91 -74.07 84.04
C GLN A 230 19.36 -75.49 84.34
N ARG A 231 19.72 -76.29 83.32
CA ARG A 231 20.27 -77.64 83.51
C ARG A 231 21.61 -77.63 84.21
N GLN A 232 22.51 -76.70 83.86
CA GLN A 232 23.77 -76.51 84.57
C GLN A 232 23.54 -76.10 86.01
N ASP A 233 22.62 -75.18 86.29
CA ASP A 233 22.26 -74.81 87.66
C ASP A 233 21.68 -76.01 88.42
N HIS A 234 20.83 -76.83 87.79
CA HIS A 234 20.32 -78.06 88.39
C HIS A 234 21.43 -79.10 88.63
N GLU A 235 22.38 -79.24 87.70
CA GLU A 235 23.54 -80.11 87.86
C GLU A 235 24.45 -79.60 88.99
N VAL A 236 24.71 -78.30 89.08
CA VAL A 236 25.45 -77.68 90.17
C VAL A 236 24.74 -77.90 91.50
N VAL A 237 23.42 -77.70 91.58
CA VAL A 237 22.64 -77.97 92.80
C VAL A 237 22.67 -79.46 93.16
N ALA A 238 22.53 -80.36 92.18
CA ALA A 238 22.64 -81.79 92.41
C ALA A 238 24.05 -82.19 92.88
N LYS A 239 25.10 -81.61 92.28
CA LYS A 239 26.50 -81.78 92.68
C LYS A 239 26.76 -81.20 94.06
N LEU A 240 26.18 -80.06 94.40
CA LEU A 240 26.24 -79.49 95.75
C LEU A 240 25.54 -80.40 96.76
N ALA A 241 24.38 -80.97 96.43
CA ALA A 241 23.71 -81.95 97.28
C ALA A 241 24.50 -83.27 97.41
N GLU A 242 25.13 -83.74 96.33
CA GLU A 242 26.08 -84.85 96.36
C GLU A 242 27.28 -84.51 97.26
N VAL A 243 27.84 -83.30 97.14
CA VAL A 243 28.92 -82.82 98.00
C VAL A 243 28.45 -82.72 99.44
N ASP A 244 27.24 -82.23 99.75
CA ASP A 244 26.69 -82.16 101.10
C ASP A 244 26.47 -83.56 101.68
N MET A 245 26.00 -84.52 100.88
CA MET A 245 25.94 -85.94 101.28
C MET A 245 27.33 -86.50 101.52
N ILE A 246 28.30 -86.22 100.64
CA ILE A 246 29.71 -86.60 100.82
C ILE A 246 30.29 -85.92 102.04
N VAL A 247 29.95 -84.67 102.34
CA VAL A 247 30.39 -83.92 103.53
C VAL A 247 29.78 -84.53 104.77
N ALA A 248 28.49 -84.88 104.77
CA ALA A 248 27.85 -85.57 105.88
C ALA A 248 28.45 -86.98 106.09
N ASP A 249 28.71 -87.71 105.02
CA ASP A 249 29.42 -88.99 105.07
C ASP A 249 30.88 -88.81 105.46
N LEU A 250 31.52 -87.70 105.09
CA LEU A 250 32.87 -87.32 105.44
C LEU A 250 32.95 -86.79 106.87
N GLU A 251 31.90 -86.22 107.45
CA GLU A 251 31.79 -85.88 108.87
C GLU A 251 31.54 -87.13 109.70
N ARG A 252 30.70 -88.05 109.20
CA ARG A 252 30.53 -89.38 109.78
C ARG A 252 31.81 -90.22 109.65
N ALA A 253 32.52 -90.08 108.53
CA ALA A 253 33.81 -90.70 108.32
C ALA A 253 34.90 -89.95 109.09
N ASN A 254 34.86 -88.63 109.29
CA ASN A 254 35.79 -87.82 110.08
C ASN A 254 35.55 -87.95 111.57
N SER A 255 34.35 -88.28 112.03
CA SER A 255 34.16 -88.72 113.42
C SER A 255 34.76 -90.10 113.61
N ARG A 256 34.56 -91.04 112.66
CA ARG A 256 35.28 -92.32 112.63
C ARG A 256 36.80 -92.12 112.45
N VAL A 257 37.22 -91.21 111.60
CA VAL A 257 38.60 -90.93 111.24
C VAL A 257 39.24 -90.15 112.36
N ALA A 258 38.61 -89.22 113.07
CA ALA A 258 39.11 -88.64 114.32
C ALA A 258 39.33 -89.71 115.40
N THR A 259 38.45 -90.72 115.49
CA THR A 259 38.72 -91.89 116.37
C THR A 259 39.86 -92.77 115.87
N VAL A 260 40.12 -92.78 114.55
CA VAL A 260 41.25 -93.48 113.91
C VAL A 260 42.50 -92.60 113.80
N GLU A 261 42.43 -91.27 113.83
CA GLU A 261 43.47 -90.24 113.70
C GLU A 261 44.03 -89.94 115.06
N ARG A 262 43.25 -90.03 116.12
CA ARG A 262 43.86 -90.28 117.43
C ARG A 262 44.73 -91.56 117.42
N ARG A 263 44.46 -92.53 116.52
CA ARG A 263 45.28 -93.73 116.27
C ARG A 263 46.26 -93.57 115.09
N ASN A 264 46.14 -92.53 114.26
CA ASN A 264 46.89 -92.29 113.02
C ASN A 264 47.77 -91.04 113.12
N GLU A 265 47.60 -90.11 114.07
CA GLU A 265 48.58 -89.09 114.49
C GLU A 265 49.81 -89.79 115.05
N LEU A 266 49.61 -90.95 115.69
CA LEU A 266 50.67 -91.90 116.03
C LEU A 266 51.34 -92.53 114.78
N LEU A 267 50.70 -92.52 113.61
CA LEU A 267 51.20 -93.11 112.35
C LEU A 267 51.47 -92.05 111.24
N ARG A 268 51.13 -90.77 111.46
CA ARG A 268 51.34 -89.63 110.54
C ARG A 268 52.56 -88.81 110.90
N ALA A 269 53.08 -88.94 112.13
CA ALA A 269 54.51 -88.70 112.36
C ALA A 269 55.40 -89.55 111.40
N GLU A 270 54.86 -90.64 110.85
CA GLU A 270 55.57 -91.60 109.98
C GLU A 270 55.29 -91.40 108.47
N VAL A 271 54.27 -90.61 108.09
CA VAL A 271 53.85 -90.45 106.68
C VAL A 271 53.99 -89.00 106.15
N GLU A 272 54.20 -88.01 107.02
CA GLU A 272 54.56 -86.63 106.64
C GLU A 272 55.93 -86.53 105.90
N ALA A 273 56.63 -87.66 105.72
CA ALA A 273 57.95 -87.74 105.10
C ALA A 273 57.97 -87.97 103.58
N VAL A 274 56.85 -88.18 102.85
CA VAL A 274 56.97 -88.79 101.49
C VAL A 274 56.19 -88.14 100.33
N ARG A 275 55.36 -87.08 100.45
CA ARG A 275 54.70 -86.62 99.20
C ARG A 275 54.28 -85.16 99.10
N SER A 276 55.19 -84.32 98.61
CA SER A 276 54.88 -83.04 97.96
C SER A 276 55.47 -82.99 96.54
N GLY A 277 54.68 -82.49 95.58
CA GLY A 277 55.19 -81.86 94.36
C GLY A 277 54.71 -82.44 93.02
N SER A 278 53.76 -81.76 92.36
CA SER A 278 53.61 -81.71 90.88
C SER A 278 52.52 -80.70 90.44
N GLU A 279 52.81 -79.40 90.33
CA GLU A 279 51.87 -78.36 89.85
C GLU A 279 52.45 -77.40 88.77
N SER A 280 53.65 -77.66 88.23
CA SER A 280 54.30 -76.71 87.30
C SER A 280 54.04 -76.95 85.81
N ALA A 281 53.47 -78.10 85.42
CA ALA A 281 53.33 -78.47 84.01
C ALA A 281 52.05 -77.94 83.33
N GLU A 282 50.94 -77.75 84.07
CA GLU A 282 49.68 -77.27 83.47
C GLU A 282 49.71 -75.78 83.12
N ARG A 283 50.36 -74.95 83.94
CA ARG A 283 50.45 -73.49 83.72
C ARG A 283 51.16 -73.09 82.43
N VAL A 284 52.08 -73.90 81.94
CA VAL A 284 52.83 -73.59 80.71
C VAL A 284 51.96 -73.82 79.46
N LYS A 285 51.12 -74.86 79.48
CA LYS A 285 50.23 -75.20 78.36
C LYS A 285 49.11 -74.17 78.15
N ASP A 286 48.59 -73.61 79.24
CA ASP A 286 47.53 -72.60 79.17
C ASP A 286 48.04 -71.28 78.55
N LEU A 287 49.28 -70.88 78.85
CA LEU A 287 49.88 -69.66 78.30
C LEU A 287 50.18 -69.76 76.80
N GLU A 288 50.59 -70.94 76.31
CA GLU A 288 50.81 -71.16 74.88
C GLU A 288 49.50 -71.07 74.07
N SER A 289 48.38 -71.57 74.61
CA SER A 289 47.07 -71.49 73.94
C SER A 289 46.58 -70.05 73.78
N GLN A 290 46.78 -69.19 74.79
CA GLN A 290 46.36 -67.79 74.77
C GLN A 290 47.14 -66.96 73.74
N ILE A 291 48.43 -67.28 73.52
CA ILE A 291 49.24 -66.59 72.52
C ILE A 291 48.70 -66.85 71.10
N THR A 292 48.34 -68.10 70.81
CA THR A 292 47.79 -68.46 69.49
C THR A 292 46.42 -67.82 69.22
N GLU A 293 45.60 -67.64 70.25
CA GLU A 293 44.30 -66.97 70.13
C GLU A 293 44.47 -65.46 69.85
N LEU A 294 45.42 -64.80 70.53
CA LEU A 294 45.74 -63.39 70.31
C LEU A 294 46.32 -63.10 68.92
N GLU A 295 47.13 -64.01 68.37
CA GLU A 295 47.68 -63.88 67.03
C GLU A 295 46.57 -63.94 65.95
N LEU A 296 45.62 -64.88 66.10
CA LEU A 296 44.47 -64.98 65.20
C LEU A 296 43.52 -63.79 65.31
N GLU A 297 43.31 -63.26 66.52
CA GLU A 297 42.51 -62.05 66.72
C GLU A 297 43.16 -60.82 66.07
N SER A 298 44.47 -60.66 66.19
CA SER A 298 45.24 -59.60 65.55
C SER A 298 45.16 -59.66 64.02
N GLU A 299 45.27 -60.86 63.43
CA GLU A 299 45.12 -61.04 61.99
C GLU A 299 43.70 -60.68 61.53
N ARG A 300 42.67 -61.11 62.25
CA ARG A 300 41.27 -60.76 61.97
C ARG A 300 41.01 -59.25 62.08
N LEU A 301 41.58 -58.59 63.09
CA LEU A 301 41.49 -57.14 63.25
C LEU A 301 42.19 -56.39 62.10
N SER A 302 43.33 -56.90 61.62
CA SER A 302 44.03 -56.30 60.48
C SER A 302 43.23 -56.41 59.16
N GLN A 303 42.57 -57.55 58.92
CA GLN A 303 41.72 -57.76 57.74
C GLN A 303 40.45 -56.91 57.79
N THR A 304 39.80 -56.80 58.95
CA THR A 304 38.64 -55.91 59.12
C THR A 304 39.02 -54.44 58.97
N LEU A 305 40.17 -54.02 59.49
CA LEU A 305 40.68 -52.65 59.35
C LEU A 305 40.99 -52.30 57.88
N THR A 306 41.59 -53.23 57.12
CA THR A 306 41.86 -53.02 55.69
C THR A 306 40.58 -52.97 54.86
N GLY A 307 39.62 -53.86 55.13
CA GLY A 307 38.28 -53.82 54.52
C GLY A 307 37.53 -52.53 54.84
N GLN A 308 37.58 -52.06 56.09
CA GLN A 308 36.97 -50.80 56.49
C GLN A 308 37.63 -49.60 55.82
N LYS A 309 38.96 -49.56 55.71
CA LYS A 309 39.67 -48.50 54.98
C LYS A 309 39.29 -48.46 53.50
N ALA A 310 39.16 -49.61 52.84
CA ALA A 310 38.71 -49.68 51.46
C ALA A 310 37.27 -49.15 51.29
N ALA A 311 36.35 -49.59 52.16
CA ALA A 311 34.96 -49.11 52.16
C ALA A 311 34.86 -47.59 52.40
N THR A 312 35.63 -47.05 53.35
CA THR A 312 35.67 -45.60 53.60
C THR A 312 36.19 -44.83 52.39
N SER A 313 37.26 -45.32 51.75
CA SER A 313 37.81 -44.68 50.54
C SER A 313 36.84 -44.69 49.36
N GLU A 314 36.07 -45.77 49.18
CA GLU A 314 35.04 -45.84 48.15
C GLU A 314 33.88 -44.86 48.42
N VAL A 315 33.45 -44.74 49.67
CA VAL A 315 32.43 -43.77 50.09
C VAL A 315 32.93 -42.33 49.91
N GLU A 316 34.19 -42.03 50.24
CA GLU A 316 34.79 -40.71 50.02
C GLU A 316 34.84 -40.35 48.54
N LEU A 317 35.23 -41.29 47.67
CA LEU A 317 35.24 -41.08 46.21
C LEU A 317 33.82 -40.90 45.65
N ALA A 318 32.84 -41.68 46.12
CA ALA A 318 31.45 -41.54 45.71
C ALA A 318 30.84 -40.21 46.19
N ALA A 319 31.15 -39.79 47.42
CA ALA A 319 30.74 -38.50 47.97
C ALA A 319 31.39 -37.33 47.21
N GLY A 320 32.67 -37.44 46.85
CA GLY A 320 33.38 -36.45 46.03
C GLY A 320 32.74 -36.27 44.65
N LYS A 321 32.46 -37.37 43.94
CA LYS A 321 31.76 -37.32 42.64
C LYS A 321 30.38 -36.65 42.75
N LYS A 322 29.61 -36.99 43.79
CA LYS A 322 28.29 -36.40 44.02
C LYS A 322 28.38 -34.91 44.37
N ALA A 323 29.39 -34.50 45.13
CA ALA A 323 29.66 -33.09 45.42
C ALA A 323 30.00 -32.30 44.14
N ASP A 324 30.82 -32.87 43.25
CA ASP A 324 31.17 -32.24 41.96
C ASP A 324 29.97 -32.12 41.02
N GLU A 325 29.10 -33.13 40.97
CA GLU A 325 27.85 -33.09 40.20
C GLU A 325 26.90 -32.00 40.72
N LEU A 326 26.71 -31.93 42.04
CA LEU A 326 25.90 -30.88 42.68
C LEU A 326 26.48 -29.48 42.45
N ALA A 327 27.82 -29.34 42.49
CA ALA A 327 28.48 -28.07 42.21
C ALA A 327 28.28 -27.61 40.76
N LYS A 328 28.33 -28.54 39.79
CA LYS A 328 28.04 -28.25 38.38
C LYS A 328 26.58 -27.84 38.16
N GLU A 329 25.63 -28.54 38.78
CA GLU A 329 24.21 -28.18 38.67
C GLU A 329 23.92 -26.83 39.33
N LEU A 330 24.50 -26.54 40.49
CA LEU A 330 24.37 -25.24 41.15
C LEU A 330 24.91 -24.10 40.26
N LYS A 331 26.05 -24.31 39.59
CA LYS A 331 26.60 -23.34 38.63
C LYS A 331 25.66 -23.14 37.42
N ARG A 332 25.06 -24.21 36.90
CA ARG A 332 24.07 -24.12 35.80
C ARG A 332 22.84 -23.31 36.23
N ARG A 333 22.28 -23.61 37.41
CA ARG A 333 21.15 -22.87 37.97
C ARG A 333 21.47 -21.42 38.24
N ALA A 334 22.67 -21.11 38.76
CA ALA A 334 23.10 -19.73 38.94
C ALA A 334 23.14 -18.97 37.59
N SER A 335 23.68 -19.59 36.53
CA SER A 335 23.69 -18.97 35.19
C SER A 335 22.29 -18.79 34.61
N GLU A 336 21.37 -19.72 34.84
CA GLU A 336 19.97 -19.61 34.44
C GLU A 336 19.26 -18.46 35.17
N VAL A 337 19.50 -18.32 36.48
CA VAL A 337 19.00 -17.20 37.28
C VAL A 337 19.54 -15.86 36.78
N ASP A 338 20.82 -15.77 36.42
CA ASP A 338 21.39 -14.54 35.87
C ASP A 338 20.83 -14.21 34.47
N GLN A 339 20.58 -15.22 33.63
CA GLN A 339 19.89 -15.05 32.36
C GLN A 339 18.45 -14.57 32.56
N LEU A 340 17.72 -15.11 33.53
CA LEU A 340 16.37 -14.67 33.86
C LEU A 340 16.36 -13.25 34.44
N LYS A 341 17.32 -12.89 35.30
CA LYS A 341 17.47 -11.53 35.82
C LYS A 341 17.81 -10.51 34.73
N THR A 342 18.66 -10.87 33.77
CA THR A 342 18.98 -10.00 32.63
C THR A 342 17.79 -9.82 31.71
N ARG A 343 17.02 -10.89 31.42
CA ARG A 343 15.74 -10.78 30.71
C ARG A 343 14.74 -9.91 31.46
N LEU A 344 14.57 -10.09 32.77
CA LEU A 344 13.66 -9.27 33.57
C LEU A 344 14.04 -7.78 33.54
N LYS A 345 15.34 -7.45 33.58
CA LYS A 345 15.82 -6.07 33.40
C LYS A 345 15.52 -5.51 32.02
N GLN A 346 15.56 -6.34 30.98
CA GLN A 346 15.18 -5.93 29.62
C GLN A 346 13.69 -5.57 29.52
N TYR A 347 12.84 -6.11 30.40
CA TYR A 347 11.41 -5.79 30.48
C TYR A 347 11.07 -4.72 31.54
N GLY A 348 12.07 -4.05 32.11
CA GLY A 348 11.86 -3.01 33.13
C GLY A 348 11.28 -1.70 32.59
N ASP A 349 11.24 -1.55 31.27
CA ASP A 349 10.63 -0.43 30.54
C ASP A 349 9.11 -0.58 30.33
N TYR A 350 8.53 -1.73 30.69
CA TYR A 350 7.12 -2.01 30.49
C TYR A 350 6.20 -0.99 31.17
N ASP A 351 6.55 -0.54 32.38
CA ASP A 351 5.79 0.49 33.09
C ASP A 351 5.93 1.87 32.44
N GLU A 352 7.08 2.18 31.85
CA GLU A 352 7.28 3.42 31.07
C GLU A 352 6.43 3.40 29.79
N ILE A 353 6.53 2.31 29.03
CA ILE A 353 5.77 2.09 27.79
C ILE A 353 4.27 2.13 28.10
N LYS A 354 3.83 1.55 29.22
CA LYS A 354 2.43 1.62 29.66
C LYS A 354 2.03 3.06 29.97
N ARG A 355 2.86 3.84 30.67
CA ARG A 355 2.59 5.27 30.93
C ARG A 355 2.54 6.07 29.62
N GLU A 356 3.49 5.89 28.72
CA GLU A 356 3.51 6.56 27.41
C GLU A 356 2.29 6.20 26.56
N LEU A 357 1.90 4.92 26.51
CA LEU A 357 0.68 4.46 25.83
C LEU A 357 -0.59 5.04 26.45
N GLU A 358 -0.65 5.16 27.77
CA GLU A 358 -1.81 5.71 28.46
C GLU A 358 -1.88 7.24 28.32
N ILE A 359 -0.73 7.93 28.26
CA ILE A 359 -0.64 9.34 27.88
C ILE A 359 -1.05 9.52 26.42
N MET A 360 -0.61 8.66 25.51
CA MET A 360 -1.03 8.68 24.10
C MET A 360 -2.54 8.44 23.98
N LYS A 361 -3.07 7.48 24.75
CA LYS A 361 -4.52 7.25 24.89
C LYS A 361 -5.23 8.47 25.49
N TYR A 362 -4.64 9.18 26.45
CA TYR A 362 -5.23 10.42 26.94
C TYR A 362 -5.21 11.50 25.85
N VAL A 363 -4.09 11.73 25.17
CA VAL A 363 -3.97 12.79 24.15
C VAL A 363 -4.87 12.52 22.94
N GLU A 364 -4.99 11.28 22.48
CA GLU A 364 -5.81 10.93 21.32
C GLU A 364 -7.32 10.95 21.61
N PHE A 365 -7.72 10.82 22.87
CA PHE A 365 -9.13 10.68 23.27
C PHE A 365 -9.62 11.79 24.23
N ALA A 366 -8.76 12.64 24.79
CA ALA A 366 -9.15 13.77 25.67
C ALA A 366 -9.93 14.88 24.93
N GLY A 367 -9.83 14.94 23.60
CA GLY A 367 -10.67 15.79 22.77
C GLY A 367 -12.07 15.25 22.50
N LEU A 368 -12.45 14.11 23.10
CA LEU A 368 -13.77 13.48 22.89
C LEU A 368 -14.80 13.87 23.96
N ASP A 369 -14.37 14.39 25.11
CA ASP A 369 -15.23 14.59 26.30
C ASP A 369 -15.74 16.03 26.48
N GLU A 370 -15.45 16.98 25.58
CA GLU A 370 -15.84 18.40 25.78
C GLU A 370 -17.29 18.73 25.37
N ASP A 371 -18.06 17.81 24.75
CA ASP A 371 -19.39 18.15 24.19
C ASP A 371 -20.52 17.14 24.53
N GLU A 372 -20.60 16.62 25.76
CA GLU A 372 -21.83 15.97 26.23
C GLU A 372 -22.45 16.76 27.39
N ASP A 373 -23.13 17.85 27.03
CA ASP A 373 -24.27 18.38 27.79
C ASP A 373 -25.44 17.38 27.65
N ASP A 374 -25.55 16.36 28.52
CA ASP A 374 -26.88 15.81 28.87
C ASP A 374 -26.90 15.04 30.20
N ASP A 375 -27.94 15.32 30.97
CA ASP A 375 -28.30 14.67 32.23
C ASP A 375 -28.52 13.17 32.01
N SER A 376 -27.69 12.31 32.60
CA SER A 376 -28.04 10.90 32.80
C SER A 376 -27.40 10.28 34.04
N ILE A 377 -28.27 10.10 35.02
CA ILE A 377 -28.12 9.39 36.28
C ILE A 377 -27.64 7.95 36.03
N ASN A 378 -26.34 7.68 36.20
CA ASN A 378 -25.77 6.45 36.79
C ASN A 378 -24.24 6.36 36.59
N GLY A 379 -23.48 6.92 37.53
CA GLY A 379 -22.38 6.23 38.21
C GLY A 379 -21.23 5.56 37.43
N TYR A 380 -20.97 5.90 36.16
CA TYR A 380 -19.71 5.55 35.50
C TYR A 380 -19.00 6.83 35.09
N GLN A 381 -17.85 7.05 35.73
CA GLN A 381 -17.01 8.22 35.56
C GLN A 381 -16.34 8.15 34.18
N THR A 382 -17.02 8.69 33.17
CA THR A 382 -16.52 8.90 31.80
C THR A 382 -15.52 10.04 31.79
N GLY A 383 -14.40 9.87 32.49
CA GLY A 383 -13.29 10.82 32.47
C GLY A 383 -12.01 10.04 32.28
N VAL A 384 -11.34 10.22 31.15
CA VAL A 384 -9.96 9.77 31.01
C VAL A 384 -9.14 10.58 32.01
N HIS A 385 -8.64 9.97 33.08
CA HIS A 385 -7.86 10.65 34.12
C HIS A 385 -6.37 10.39 33.88
N LEU A 386 -5.50 11.38 34.13
CA LEU A 386 -4.05 11.17 34.05
C LEU A 386 -3.61 10.03 34.98
N PRO A 387 -2.73 9.13 34.56
CA PRO A 387 -2.25 8.05 35.43
C PRO A 387 -1.64 8.60 36.72
N ASN A 388 -1.99 7.99 37.85
CA ASN A 388 -1.31 8.28 39.11
C ASN A 388 0.17 7.90 38.97
N PRO A 389 1.12 8.67 39.53
CA PRO A 389 2.56 8.39 39.43
C PRO A 389 3.01 7.10 40.14
N ASN A 390 2.08 6.35 40.74
CA ASN A 390 2.35 5.08 41.38
C ASN A 390 1.73 3.94 40.54
N ALA A 391 2.59 3.09 39.98
CA ALA A 391 2.24 1.99 39.06
C ALA A 391 1.25 0.99 39.68
N ASP A 392 1.34 0.73 40.99
CA ASP A 392 0.46 -0.21 41.69
C ASP A 392 -1.01 0.26 41.71
N LYS A 393 -1.23 1.58 41.78
CA LYS A 393 -2.57 2.17 41.77
C LYS A 393 -3.13 2.31 40.35
N ALA A 394 -2.27 2.57 39.36
CA ALA A 394 -2.66 2.62 37.95
C ALA A 394 -3.09 1.24 37.42
N ASN A 395 -2.46 0.16 37.91
CA ASN A 395 -2.83 -1.21 37.56
C ASN A 395 -4.19 -1.67 38.15
N ALA A 396 -4.72 -0.97 39.14
CA ALA A 396 -5.99 -1.31 39.79
C ALA A 396 -7.23 -0.74 39.08
N GLN A 397 -7.06 0.28 38.22
CA GLN A 397 -8.15 0.88 37.47
C GLN A 397 -8.21 0.27 36.06
N GLN A 398 -9.21 -0.56 35.79
CA GLN A 398 -9.52 -1.01 34.44
C GLN A 398 -10.18 0.16 33.68
N GLY A 399 -9.38 0.92 32.93
CA GLY A 399 -9.92 1.89 31.98
C GLY A 399 -10.71 1.22 30.86
N ASN A 400 -11.61 1.97 30.22
CA ASN A 400 -12.42 1.49 29.09
C ASN A 400 -11.56 0.82 28.01
N SER A 401 -12.07 -0.29 27.46
CA SER A 401 -11.38 -1.04 26.40
C SER A 401 -11.13 -0.15 25.19
N LEU A 402 -10.00 -0.36 24.51
CA LEU A 402 -9.64 0.40 23.31
C LEU A 402 -10.76 0.36 22.25
N GLU A 403 -11.45 -0.77 22.15
CA GLU A 403 -12.58 -0.97 21.25
C GLU A 403 -13.74 -0.01 21.54
N ALA A 404 -14.07 0.23 22.81
CA ALA A 404 -15.14 1.15 23.19
C ALA A 404 -14.80 2.59 22.81
N LEU A 405 -13.55 3.02 23.04
CA LEU A 405 -13.09 4.37 22.70
C LEU A 405 -12.93 4.57 21.18
N LEU A 406 -12.52 3.53 20.44
CA LEU A 406 -12.48 3.56 18.98
C LEU A 406 -13.90 3.60 18.39
N ALA A 407 -14.86 2.91 18.99
CA ALA A 407 -16.25 2.95 18.58
C ALA A 407 -16.87 4.35 18.78
N THR A 408 -16.62 5.01 19.91
CA THR A 408 -17.08 6.39 20.14
C THR A 408 -16.43 7.37 19.17
N LYS A 409 -15.12 7.28 18.94
CA LYS A 409 -14.42 8.07 17.92
C LYS A 409 -14.96 7.83 16.51
N SER A 410 -15.21 6.57 16.13
CA SER A 410 -15.80 6.23 14.82
C SER A 410 -17.20 6.81 14.66
N LYS A 411 -18.02 6.77 15.72
CA LYS A 411 -19.35 7.37 15.72
C LYS A 411 -19.28 8.90 15.56
N ARG A 412 -18.40 9.59 16.28
CA ARG A 412 -18.19 11.04 16.15
C ARG A 412 -17.66 11.44 14.77
N ILE A 413 -16.70 10.69 14.22
CA ILE A 413 -16.21 10.93 12.85
C ILE A 413 -17.36 10.74 11.85
N GLN A 414 -18.22 9.74 12.02
CA GLN A 414 -19.40 9.57 11.18
C GLN A 414 -20.36 10.76 11.32
N GLU A 415 -20.61 11.26 12.53
CA GLU A 415 -21.45 12.43 12.77
C GLU A 415 -20.84 13.70 12.13
N GLU A 416 -19.55 13.97 12.28
CA GLU A 416 -18.85 15.07 11.62
C GLU A 416 -18.89 14.95 10.10
N LEU A 417 -18.72 13.74 9.56
CA LEU A 417 -18.81 13.47 8.12
C LEU A 417 -20.24 13.74 7.62
N THR A 418 -21.28 13.39 8.39
CA THR A 418 -22.66 13.76 8.05
C THR A 418 -22.87 15.28 8.10
N LYS A 419 -22.34 15.98 9.12
CA LYS A 419 -22.39 17.45 9.21
C LYS A 419 -21.70 18.10 8.01
N PHE A 420 -20.49 17.68 7.65
CA PHE A 420 -19.77 18.20 6.49
C PHE A 420 -20.46 17.88 5.17
N ARG A 421 -21.10 16.72 5.02
CA ARG A 421 -21.92 16.42 3.84
C ARG A 421 -23.11 17.37 3.73
N ILE A 422 -23.82 17.62 4.83
CA ILE A 422 -24.95 18.56 4.84
C ILE A 422 -24.47 19.96 4.47
N LEU A 423 -23.39 20.45 5.11
CA LEU A 423 -22.81 21.76 4.82
C LEU A 423 -22.32 21.88 3.37
N HIS A 424 -21.70 20.83 2.82
CA HIS A 424 -21.29 20.80 1.41
C HIS A 424 -22.51 20.90 0.49
N THR A 425 -23.56 20.13 0.78
CA THR A 425 -24.78 20.15 -0.04
C THR A 425 -25.46 21.52 0.02
N GLU A 426 -25.54 22.12 1.21
CA GLU A 426 -26.07 23.47 1.40
C GLU A 426 -25.23 24.52 0.65
N LEU A 427 -23.90 24.46 0.74
CA LEU A 427 -23.00 25.34 0.00
C LEU A 427 -23.14 25.16 -1.51
N GLU A 428 -23.28 23.92 -1.99
CA GLU A 428 -23.49 23.61 -3.41
C GLU A 428 -24.83 24.15 -3.92
N THR A 429 -25.91 24.02 -3.14
CA THR A 429 -27.21 24.63 -3.49
C THR A 429 -27.16 26.15 -3.49
N SER A 430 -26.42 26.76 -2.55
CA SER A 430 -26.18 28.20 -2.52
C SER A 430 -25.41 28.67 -3.76
N LEU A 431 -24.36 27.93 -4.15
CA LEU A 431 -23.56 28.22 -5.34
C LEU A 431 -24.40 28.10 -6.61
N GLN A 432 -25.22 27.06 -6.75
CA GLN A 432 -26.16 26.91 -7.86
C GLN A 432 -27.18 28.06 -7.92
N SER A 433 -27.71 28.49 -6.77
CA SER A 433 -28.63 29.64 -6.70
C SER A 433 -27.95 30.94 -7.14
N VAL A 434 -26.73 31.21 -6.66
CA VAL A 434 -25.96 32.40 -7.07
C VAL A 434 -25.60 32.34 -8.56
N HIS A 435 -25.25 31.16 -9.08
CA HIS A 435 -24.99 30.97 -10.50
C HIS A 435 -26.25 31.24 -11.35
N GLY A 436 -27.41 30.76 -10.93
CA GLY A 436 -28.68 31.05 -11.59
C GLY A 436 -29.05 32.54 -11.54
N GLN A 437 -28.76 33.25 -10.44
CA GLN A 437 -28.93 34.70 -10.37
C GLN A 437 -27.95 35.45 -11.29
N LEU A 438 -26.71 34.99 -11.39
CA LEU A 438 -25.72 35.54 -12.31
C LEU A 438 -26.14 35.36 -13.77
N GLU A 439 -26.61 34.17 -14.14
CA GLU A 439 -27.11 33.89 -15.49
C GLU A 439 -28.34 34.75 -15.79
N HIS A 440 -29.29 34.83 -14.86
CA HIS A 440 -30.47 35.68 -15.02
C HIS A 440 -30.10 37.16 -15.21
N THR A 441 -29.23 37.70 -14.35
CA THR A 441 -28.76 39.10 -14.48
C THR A 441 -27.95 39.33 -15.75
N SER A 442 -27.16 38.36 -16.21
CA SER A 442 -26.46 38.42 -17.50
C SER A 442 -27.46 38.48 -18.66
N THR A 443 -28.50 37.64 -18.66
CA THR A 443 -29.52 37.66 -19.72
C THR A 443 -30.32 38.96 -19.73
N GLU A 444 -30.65 39.52 -18.56
CA GLU A 444 -31.27 40.85 -18.48
C GLU A 444 -30.32 41.94 -18.96
N LEU A 445 -29.03 41.89 -18.62
CA LEU A 445 -28.04 42.83 -19.14
C LEU A 445 -27.95 42.78 -20.67
N ASP A 446 -27.94 41.58 -21.26
CA ASP A 446 -27.89 41.43 -22.71
C ASP A 446 -29.18 41.92 -23.37
N LYS A 447 -30.36 41.67 -22.78
CA LYS A 447 -31.62 42.28 -23.25
C LYS A 447 -31.58 43.79 -23.20
N GLN A 448 -31.07 44.37 -22.10
CA GLN A 448 -30.93 45.83 -21.96
C GLN A 448 -29.90 46.39 -22.94
N ARG A 449 -28.81 45.68 -23.22
CA ARG A 449 -27.84 46.07 -24.25
C ARG A 449 -28.45 46.07 -25.64
N VAL A 450 -29.16 45.01 -26.02
CA VAL A 450 -29.87 44.93 -27.30
C VAL A 450 -30.95 46.03 -27.41
N LEU A 451 -31.66 46.31 -26.32
CA LEU A 451 -32.63 47.40 -26.29
C LEU A 451 -31.97 48.77 -26.44
N ASN A 452 -30.85 49.02 -25.74
CA ASN A 452 -30.08 50.24 -25.90
C ASN A 452 -29.52 50.38 -27.31
N GLU A 453 -28.98 49.31 -27.91
CA GLU A 453 -28.50 49.32 -29.29
C GLU A 453 -29.63 49.64 -30.27
N LYS A 454 -30.83 49.08 -30.05
CA LYS A 454 -32.03 49.47 -30.82
C LYS A 454 -32.39 50.94 -30.62
N LEU A 455 -32.40 51.43 -29.38
CA LEU A 455 -32.69 52.84 -29.09
C LEU A 455 -31.63 53.77 -29.69
N GLU A 456 -30.36 53.39 -29.67
CA GLU A 456 -29.26 54.14 -30.28
C GLU A 456 -29.41 54.17 -31.81
N ASN A 457 -29.76 53.04 -32.43
CA ASN A 457 -30.06 52.97 -33.86
C ASN A 457 -31.31 53.78 -34.24
N ASP A 458 -32.38 53.69 -33.46
CA ASP A 458 -33.61 54.47 -33.66
C ASP A 458 -33.35 55.99 -33.48
N LEU A 459 -32.52 56.38 -32.50
CA LEU A 459 -32.08 57.76 -32.30
C LEU A 459 -31.17 58.25 -33.43
N LEU A 460 -30.29 57.39 -33.94
CA LEU A 460 -29.48 57.67 -35.13
C LEU A 460 -30.37 57.89 -36.35
N GLU A 461 -31.34 57.01 -36.59
CA GLU A 461 -32.32 57.15 -37.67
C GLU A 461 -33.14 58.45 -37.51
N MET A 462 -33.62 58.77 -36.31
CA MET A 462 -34.35 60.00 -36.02
C MET A 462 -33.48 61.26 -36.19
N ASN A 463 -32.18 61.19 -35.89
CA ASN A 463 -31.25 62.29 -36.10
C ASN A 463 -30.88 62.47 -37.58
N THR A 464 -30.82 61.38 -38.36
CA THR A 464 -30.65 61.44 -39.82
C THR A 464 -31.92 61.92 -40.54
N HIS A 465 -33.10 61.74 -39.94
CA HIS A 465 -34.38 62.24 -40.42
C HIS A 465 -34.78 63.63 -39.88
N LYS A 466 -33.81 64.48 -39.50
CA LYS A 466 -34.08 65.92 -39.33
C LYS A 466 -33.90 66.67 -40.66
N PRO A 467 -34.98 67.11 -41.33
CA PRO A 467 -34.86 68.07 -42.41
C PRO A 467 -34.50 69.45 -41.83
N ASN A 468 -33.59 70.14 -42.52
CA ASN A 468 -33.34 71.57 -42.38
C ASN A 468 -34.67 72.34 -42.28
N GLY A 469 -34.94 72.98 -41.14
CA GLY A 469 -36.21 73.69 -40.93
C GLY A 469 -36.25 74.51 -39.64
N VAL A 470 -35.63 75.70 -39.70
CA VAL A 470 -36.07 77.00 -39.15
C VAL A 470 -36.99 77.03 -37.89
N ALA A 471 -36.48 77.74 -36.88
CA ALA A 471 -37.14 78.70 -35.96
C ALA A 471 -37.46 78.31 -34.49
N VAL A 472 -36.70 78.99 -33.62
CA VAL A 472 -37.14 79.90 -32.52
C VAL A 472 -37.52 79.30 -31.16
N GLY A 473 -36.76 79.72 -30.13
CA GLY A 473 -37.28 79.91 -28.77
C GLY A 473 -36.27 79.76 -27.62
N THR A 474 -35.42 80.79 -27.40
CA THR A 474 -35.03 81.42 -26.10
C THR A 474 -34.60 80.51 -24.92
N SER A 475 -33.42 80.63 -24.28
CA SER A 475 -32.89 81.82 -23.59
C SER A 475 -31.50 81.53 -22.96
N SER A 476 -30.62 82.56 -22.96
CA SER A 476 -29.44 82.80 -22.10
C SER A 476 -28.34 81.70 -22.04
N ASP A 477 -27.04 81.93 -22.19
CA ASP A 477 -26.23 83.12 -22.01
C ASP A 477 -24.83 82.82 -22.60
N SER A 478 -24.05 83.87 -22.82
CA SER A 478 -22.93 83.93 -23.75
C SER A 478 -21.53 83.60 -23.17
N ILE A 479 -20.79 82.76 -23.91
CA ILE A 479 -19.39 82.96 -24.41
C ILE A 479 -18.29 83.02 -23.33
N SER A 480 -17.30 82.10 -23.27
CA SER A 480 -16.07 82.13 -24.11
C SER A 480 -15.18 80.88 -23.91
N ARG A 481 -14.74 80.28 -25.03
CA ARG A 481 -13.40 79.72 -25.39
C ARG A 481 -12.35 79.67 -24.25
N SER A 482 -11.62 78.60 -23.96
CA SER A 482 -10.64 77.94 -24.86
C SER A 482 -10.09 76.61 -24.30
N ASP A 483 -9.54 75.85 -25.24
CA ASP A 483 -8.82 74.58 -25.25
C ASP A 483 -7.61 74.39 -24.28
N SER A 484 -7.13 73.13 -24.21
CA SER A 484 -5.82 72.59 -23.75
C SER A 484 -5.63 72.05 -22.31
N THR A 485 -5.68 70.72 -22.23
CA THR A 485 -4.67 69.75 -21.71
C THR A 485 -3.90 69.94 -20.38
N SER A 486 -3.73 68.78 -19.72
CA SER A 486 -2.64 68.33 -18.83
C SER A 486 -2.77 68.52 -17.31
N ASP A 487 -2.92 67.36 -16.65
CA ASP A 487 -2.04 66.86 -15.59
C ASP A 487 -1.89 67.72 -14.32
N MET A 488 -2.60 67.33 -13.26
CA MET A 488 -2.20 67.61 -11.88
C MET A 488 -2.62 66.47 -10.94
N LEU A 489 -1.95 65.32 -11.10
CA LEU A 489 -1.71 64.39 -9.99
C LEU A 489 -0.33 64.72 -9.41
N ALA A 490 -0.26 65.66 -8.47
CA ALA A 490 0.99 65.90 -7.74
C ALA A 490 0.70 66.47 -6.35
N GLY A 491 0.67 65.54 -5.37
CA GLY A 491 1.19 65.75 -4.03
C GLY A 491 0.42 66.70 -3.13
N LEU A 492 0.05 66.20 -1.95
CA LEU A 492 0.35 66.84 -0.66
C LEU A 492 -0.14 65.92 0.44
N ASP A 493 0.75 65.01 0.82
CA ASP A 493 0.75 64.28 2.08
C ASP A 493 1.31 65.19 3.17
N LEU A 494 0.53 65.53 4.20
CA LEU A 494 0.99 66.03 5.49
C LEU A 494 -0.12 65.84 6.55
N GLY A 495 -0.05 64.72 7.26
CA GLY A 495 -0.81 64.52 8.50
C GLY A 495 -0.32 65.40 9.66
N LYS A 496 -1.13 65.47 10.74
CA LYS A 496 -0.71 65.22 12.15
C LYS A 496 -1.77 65.68 13.18
N LYS A 497 -2.42 64.66 13.78
CA LYS A 497 -2.83 64.45 15.19
C LYS A 497 -3.51 65.58 16.02
N SER A 498 -4.67 65.27 16.60
CA SER A 498 -4.87 65.15 18.08
C SER A 498 -6.32 64.77 18.47
N ASP A 499 -6.47 63.66 19.20
CA ASP A 499 -7.62 63.25 20.03
C ASP A 499 -7.33 63.57 21.53
N PRO A 500 -8.21 63.42 22.56
CA PRO A 500 -9.67 63.10 22.68
C PRO A 500 -10.36 64.08 23.70
N PRO A 501 -11.45 63.79 24.50
CA PRO A 501 -12.42 62.67 24.55
C PRO A 501 -13.92 63.08 24.68
N SER A 502 -14.84 62.22 24.27
CA SER A 502 -15.98 61.78 25.09
C SER A 502 -16.81 60.71 24.38
N ARG A 503 -17.51 59.94 25.20
CA ARG A 503 -17.93 58.56 25.04
C ARG A 503 -19.46 58.52 24.94
N SER A 504 -20.02 58.02 23.85
CA SER A 504 -21.35 57.41 23.84
C SER A 504 -21.48 56.44 22.65
N THR A 505 -22.19 55.36 22.90
CA THR A 505 -22.27 54.08 22.19
C THR A 505 -23.32 54.10 21.04
N PRO A 506 -23.75 52.97 20.42
CA PRO A 506 -23.19 52.42 19.18
C PRO A 506 -24.24 52.21 18.07
N ILE A 507 -23.97 52.57 16.82
CA ILE A 507 -24.67 52.01 15.64
C ILE A 507 -23.64 51.82 14.51
N PRO A 508 -23.27 50.59 14.15
CA PRO A 508 -22.35 50.35 13.04
C PRO A 508 -23.13 50.30 11.72
N PHE A 509 -23.06 51.37 10.93
CA PHE A 509 -23.19 51.24 9.48
C PHE A 509 -21.80 50.90 8.93
N THR A 510 -21.54 49.61 8.75
CA THR A 510 -20.34 49.14 8.06
C THR A 510 -20.55 49.25 6.56
N SER A 511 -19.89 50.24 5.97
CA SER A 511 -19.63 50.36 4.54
C SER A 511 -18.99 49.06 4.01
N SER A 512 -19.76 48.27 3.26
CA SER A 512 -19.39 46.95 2.75
C SER A 512 -18.67 47.03 1.39
N ALA A 513 -17.60 47.83 1.29
CA ALA A 513 -16.92 48.03 0.01
C ALA A 513 -15.39 47.89 0.02
N ASP A 514 -14.77 47.48 1.14
CA ASP A 514 -13.31 47.27 1.22
C ASP A 514 -12.96 45.86 1.74
N THR A 515 -13.58 44.80 1.21
CA THR A 515 -13.00 43.44 1.32
C THR A 515 -12.02 43.22 0.18
N SER A 516 -10.83 43.79 0.35
CA SER A 516 -9.72 43.59 -0.58
C SER A 516 -9.43 42.10 -0.76
N ILE A 517 -9.41 41.66 -2.03
CA ILE A 517 -9.12 40.27 -2.44
C ILE A 517 -7.68 39.85 -2.11
N LEU A 518 -6.82 40.82 -1.82
CA LEU A 518 -5.39 40.68 -1.54
C LEU A 518 -5.11 39.88 -0.25
N PRO A 519 -5.68 40.18 0.94
CA PRO A 519 -5.50 39.38 2.14
C PRO A 519 -5.89 37.90 1.98
N ILE A 520 -6.95 37.64 1.21
CA ILE A 520 -7.40 36.26 0.91
C ILE A 520 -6.37 35.56 0.03
N VAL A 521 -5.91 36.20 -1.06
CA VAL A 521 -4.88 35.64 -1.94
C VAL A 521 -3.54 35.46 -1.22
N THR A 522 -3.15 36.37 -0.33
CA THR A 522 -1.94 36.21 0.49
C THR A 522 -2.07 35.05 1.46
N SER A 523 -3.23 34.88 2.12
CA SER A 523 -3.46 33.75 3.02
C SER A 523 -3.49 32.40 2.29
N GLN A 524 -4.06 32.37 1.08
CA GLN A 524 -4.06 31.19 0.21
C GLN A 524 -2.64 30.86 -0.26
N ARG A 525 -1.89 31.85 -0.73
CA ARG A 525 -0.47 31.69 -1.11
C ARG A 525 0.37 31.17 0.06
N ASP A 526 0.17 31.70 1.25
CA ASP A 526 0.93 31.30 2.42
C ASP A 526 0.55 29.88 2.89
N ARG A 527 -0.72 29.49 2.78
CA ARG A 527 -1.16 28.08 2.93
C ARG A 527 -0.54 27.15 1.89
N PHE A 528 -0.48 27.55 0.62
CA PHE A 528 0.17 26.76 -0.42
C PHE A 528 1.67 26.63 -0.21
N ARG A 529 2.33 27.68 0.26
CA ARG A 529 3.75 27.64 0.65
C ARG A 529 3.99 26.70 1.83
N GLN A 530 3.13 26.77 2.85
CA GLN A 530 3.21 25.87 4.00
C GLN A 530 3.00 24.41 3.57
N ARG A 531 1.97 24.13 2.75
CA ARG A 531 1.72 22.77 2.25
C ARG A 531 2.85 22.26 1.35
N ASN A 532 3.46 23.12 0.54
CA ASN A 532 4.64 22.74 -0.24
C ASN A 532 5.84 22.45 0.66
N ALA A 533 6.07 23.24 1.71
CA ALA A 533 7.14 22.99 2.66
C ALA A 533 6.94 21.65 3.40
N GLU A 534 5.71 21.37 3.85
CA GLU A 534 5.34 20.08 4.47
C GLU A 534 5.51 18.91 3.50
N LEU A 535 5.12 19.05 2.23
CA LEU A 535 5.33 18.04 1.20
C LEU A 535 6.81 17.83 0.87
N GLU A 536 7.61 18.89 0.85
CA GLU A 536 9.06 18.80 0.68
C GLU A 536 9.75 18.12 1.87
N GLU A 537 9.30 18.38 3.09
CA GLU A 537 9.78 17.69 4.30
C GLU A 537 9.40 16.21 4.30
N GLU A 538 8.17 15.88 3.93
CA GLU A 538 7.73 14.49 3.82
C GLU A 538 8.49 13.76 2.72
N LEU A 539 8.73 14.42 1.57
CA LEU A 539 9.57 13.87 0.51
C LEU A 539 10.99 13.60 1.01
N ARG A 540 11.59 14.51 1.78
CA ARG A 540 12.91 14.31 2.41
C ARG A 540 12.90 13.14 3.39
N ARG A 541 11.86 13.00 4.23
CA ARG A 541 11.70 11.83 5.12
C ARG A 541 11.62 10.52 4.34
N GLN A 542 10.80 10.47 3.30
CA GLN A 542 10.66 9.27 2.46
C GLN A 542 12.00 8.91 1.80
N PHE A 543 12.75 9.90 1.30
CA PHE A 543 14.10 9.65 0.77
C PHE A 543 15.07 9.13 1.83
N GLN A 544 14.98 9.64 3.06
CA GLN A 544 15.83 9.18 4.16
C GLN A 544 15.49 7.74 4.57
N ILE A 545 14.21 7.40 4.69
CA ILE A 545 13.73 6.02 4.95
C ILE A 545 14.16 5.07 3.84
N ILE A 546 14.02 5.47 2.58
CA ILE A 546 14.49 4.67 1.43
C ILE A 546 16.00 4.47 1.49
N SER A 547 16.77 5.50 1.91
CA SER A 547 18.21 5.38 2.06
C SER A 547 18.60 4.41 3.18
N GLU A 548 17.90 4.47 4.31
CA GLU A 548 18.11 3.60 5.47
C GLU A 548 17.76 2.15 5.15
N LEU A 549 16.57 1.90 4.58
CA LEU A 549 16.15 0.57 4.11
C LEU A 549 17.11 0.00 3.06
N ARG A 550 17.70 0.84 2.19
CA ARG A 550 18.73 0.40 1.24
C ARG A 550 20.03 0.03 1.94
N THR A 551 20.44 0.74 2.99
CA THR A 551 21.62 0.37 3.78
C THR A 551 21.39 -0.90 4.59
N GLU A 552 20.20 -1.06 5.17
CA GLU A 552 19.81 -2.26 5.91
C GLU A 552 19.75 -3.47 4.99
N MET A 553 19.11 -3.35 3.81
CA MET A 553 19.12 -4.39 2.78
C MET A 553 20.54 -4.80 2.38
N LYS A 554 21.48 -3.85 2.24
CA LYS A 554 22.89 -4.17 1.96
C LYS A 554 23.55 -4.88 3.14
N SER A 555 23.29 -4.45 4.37
CA SER A 555 23.81 -5.10 5.59
C SER A 555 23.31 -6.54 5.68
N LEU A 556 21.99 -6.74 5.60
CA LEU A 556 21.35 -8.06 5.63
C LEU A 556 21.83 -8.96 4.48
N GLN A 557 22.03 -8.42 3.27
CA GLN A 557 22.61 -9.21 2.18
C GLN A 557 24.05 -9.64 2.49
N SER A 558 24.86 -8.77 3.09
CA SER A 558 26.24 -9.10 3.50
C SER A 558 26.27 -10.13 4.63
N ASP A 559 25.37 -10.02 5.60
CA ASP A 559 25.31 -10.93 6.74
C ASP A 559 24.75 -12.29 6.33
N ASN A 560 23.73 -12.32 5.47
CA ASN A 560 23.23 -13.57 4.86
C ASN A 560 24.33 -14.28 4.05
N LEU A 561 25.20 -13.54 3.36
CA LEU A 561 26.33 -14.13 2.65
C LEU A 561 27.39 -14.68 3.62
N LYS A 562 27.72 -13.98 4.71
CA LYS A 562 28.62 -14.50 5.78
C LYS A 562 28.03 -15.72 6.51
N LEU A 563 26.71 -15.72 6.74
CA LEU A 563 25.99 -16.86 7.30
C LEU A 563 26.08 -18.05 6.35
N TYR A 564 25.90 -17.83 5.05
CA TYR A 564 26.08 -18.87 4.06
C TYR A 564 27.52 -19.40 4.03
N GLU A 565 28.52 -18.52 4.05
CA GLU A 565 29.93 -18.89 4.21
C GLU A 565 30.13 -19.80 5.43
N LYS A 566 29.63 -19.39 6.59
CA LYS A 566 29.76 -20.16 7.85
C LYS A 566 29.06 -21.51 7.76
N VAL A 567 27.86 -21.58 7.19
CA VAL A 567 27.14 -22.84 6.94
C VAL A 567 27.92 -23.73 5.98
N ARG A 568 28.54 -23.15 4.95
CA ARG A 568 29.37 -23.90 4.00
C ARG A 568 30.65 -24.42 4.64
N TYR A 569 31.33 -23.61 5.45
CA TYR A 569 32.49 -24.03 6.25
C TYR A 569 32.11 -25.14 7.24
N MET A 570 30.96 -25.05 7.91
CA MET A 570 30.49 -26.13 8.78
C MET A 570 30.10 -27.40 8.00
N GLN A 571 29.53 -27.25 6.82
CA GLN A 571 29.24 -28.38 5.92
C GLN A 571 30.51 -29.04 5.42
N SER A 572 31.56 -28.28 5.05
CA SER A 572 32.83 -28.86 4.60
C SER A 572 33.53 -29.64 5.71
N TYR A 573 33.48 -29.17 6.96
CA TYR A 573 33.98 -29.94 8.11
C TYR A 573 33.15 -31.21 8.39
N ARG A 574 31.82 -31.16 8.20
CA ARG A 574 30.95 -32.34 8.31
C ARG A 574 31.20 -33.34 7.17
N GLU A 575 31.50 -32.84 5.97
CA GLU A 575 31.80 -33.63 4.79
C GLU A 575 33.19 -34.30 4.93
N GLU A 576 34.21 -33.60 5.45
CA GLU A 576 35.52 -34.19 5.84
C GLU A 576 35.39 -35.24 6.94
N ALA A 577 34.52 -35.03 7.94
CA ALA A 577 34.24 -36.03 8.96
C ALA A 577 33.51 -37.28 8.41
N SER A 578 32.87 -37.17 7.23
CA SER A 578 32.12 -38.26 6.59
C SER A 578 32.92 -39.07 5.57
N VAL A 579 34.19 -38.74 5.30
CA VAL A 579 35.03 -39.50 4.35
C VAL A 579 35.52 -40.85 4.92
N SER A 580 35.26 -41.16 6.21
CA SER A 580 35.68 -42.43 6.82
C SER A 580 34.58 -43.50 6.97
N GLN A 581 33.34 -43.29 6.54
CA GLN A 581 32.33 -44.36 6.58
C GLN A 581 31.39 -44.34 5.36
N LEU A 582 31.49 -45.41 4.57
CA LEU A 582 30.59 -45.76 3.48
C LEU A 582 29.19 -46.05 4.02
N ASN A 583 28.22 -45.15 3.85
CA ASN A 583 26.81 -45.51 3.87
C ASN A 583 25.94 -44.48 3.13
N PRO A 584 25.17 -44.86 2.08
CA PRO A 584 24.26 -43.95 1.41
C PRO A 584 22.88 -44.01 2.09
N LEU A 585 22.52 -42.99 2.86
CA LEU A 585 21.15 -42.79 3.33
C LEU A 585 20.50 -41.58 2.64
N PRO A 586 19.19 -41.63 2.35
CA PRO A 586 18.50 -40.58 1.59
C PRO A 586 18.29 -39.33 2.46
N ARG A 587 18.51 -38.18 1.84
CA ARG A 587 18.31 -36.83 2.41
C ARG A 587 16.81 -36.62 2.75
N PRO A 588 16.43 -36.21 3.97
CA PRO A 588 15.04 -35.88 4.27
C PRO A 588 14.67 -34.57 3.57
N GLY A 589 13.44 -34.54 3.04
CA GLY A 589 12.93 -33.58 2.05
C GLY A 589 13.19 -32.11 2.37
N ALA A 590 13.82 -31.44 1.40
CA ALA A 590 13.79 -29.99 1.30
C ALA A 590 12.42 -29.59 0.76
N GLY A 591 11.63 -28.90 1.59
CA GLY A 591 10.45 -28.17 1.13
C GLY A 591 10.83 -27.20 0.02
N ALA A 592 10.03 -27.18 -1.05
CA ALA A 592 10.29 -26.53 -2.33
C ALA A 592 10.43 -24.99 -2.31
N GLY A 593 10.54 -24.35 -1.14
CA GLY A 593 10.76 -22.91 -0.99
C GLY A 593 12.16 -22.51 -0.52
N VAL A 594 12.89 -23.37 0.19
CA VAL A 594 14.19 -23.01 0.82
C VAL A 594 15.38 -23.22 -0.13
N GLY A 595 15.22 -24.05 -1.16
CA GLY A 595 16.27 -24.35 -2.14
C GLY A 595 16.60 -23.19 -3.08
N ASP A 596 15.62 -22.32 -3.37
CA ASP A 596 15.77 -21.21 -4.32
C ASP A 596 16.55 -20.03 -3.71
N ASP A 597 16.23 -19.67 -2.46
CA ASP A 597 16.97 -18.65 -1.71
C ASP A 597 18.42 -19.08 -1.47
N MET A 598 18.64 -20.34 -1.10
CA MET A 598 20.00 -20.86 -0.99
C MET A 598 20.75 -20.90 -2.32
N GLY A 599 20.08 -21.23 -3.42
CA GLY A 599 20.67 -21.18 -4.76
C GLY A 599 21.15 -19.78 -5.13
N LYS A 600 20.40 -18.74 -4.76
CA LYS A 600 20.73 -17.34 -5.03
C LYS A 600 21.95 -16.84 -4.24
N TYR A 601 22.03 -17.16 -2.94
CA TYR A 601 23.21 -16.82 -2.13
C TYR A 601 24.42 -17.67 -2.50
N ARG A 602 24.22 -18.92 -2.91
CA ARG A 602 25.26 -19.79 -3.48
C ARG A 602 25.87 -19.22 -4.74
N ALA A 603 25.05 -18.81 -5.71
CA ALA A 603 25.54 -18.22 -6.95
C ALA A 603 26.34 -16.93 -6.69
N ARG A 604 25.84 -16.04 -5.81
CA ARG A 604 26.53 -14.81 -5.42
C ARG A 604 27.85 -15.06 -4.69
N TYR A 605 27.90 -16.09 -3.84
CA TYR A 605 29.12 -16.49 -3.16
C TYR A 605 30.14 -17.12 -4.12
N GLU A 606 29.72 -18.01 -5.01
CA GLU A 606 30.58 -18.62 -6.03
C GLU A 606 31.14 -17.55 -6.98
N GLU A 607 30.33 -16.56 -7.39
CA GLU A 607 30.75 -15.41 -8.21
C GLU A 607 31.78 -14.53 -7.48
N GLN A 608 31.59 -14.27 -6.18
CA GLN A 608 32.53 -13.46 -5.38
C GLN A 608 33.84 -14.21 -5.07
N MET A 609 33.79 -15.53 -4.91
CA MET A 609 34.95 -16.35 -4.55
C MET A 609 35.73 -16.86 -5.77
N ASN A 610 35.19 -16.75 -6.99
CA ASN A 610 35.86 -17.21 -8.20
C ASN A 610 36.92 -16.19 -8.67
N PRO A 611 38.23 -16.48 -8.50
CA PRO A 611 39.30 -15.54 -8.80
C PRO A 611 39.37 -15.21 -10.30
N PHE A 612 38.85 -16.08 -11.16
CA PHE A 612 38.81 -15.86 -12.61
C PHE A 612 37.71 -14.91 -13.06
N GLU A 613 36.62 -14.80 -12.30
CA GLU A 613 35.51 -13.88 -12.62
C GLU A 613 35.82 -12.46 -12.11
N ALA A 614 36.44 -12.36 -10.94
CA ALA A 614 37.05 -11.11 -10.47
C ALA A 614 38.19 -10.65 -11.39
N PHE A 615 38.97 -11.58 -11.95
CA PHE A 615 40.00 -11.27 -12.95
C PHE A 615 39.40 -10.85 -14.30
N ARG A 616 38.40 -11.58 -14.83
CA ARG A 616 37.67 -11.18 -16.05
C ARG A 616 36.96 -9.83 -15.89
N GLY A 617 36.41 -9.56 -14.70
CA GLY A 617 35.80 -8.27 -14.37
C GLY A 617 36.84 -7.15 -14.39
N ARG A 618 38.01 -7.36 -13.76
CA ARG A 618 39.12 -6.39 -13.77
C ARG A 618 39.73 -6.21 -15.15
N GLU A 619 39.85 -7.28 -15.93
CA GLU A 619 40.36 -7.25 -17.30
C GLU A 619 39.36 -6.55 -18.23
N ALA A 620 38.06 -6.79 -18.08
CA ALA A 620 37.01 -6.09 -18.81
C ALA A 620 36.96 -4.60 -18.45
N THR A 621 37.16 -4.22 -17.19
CA THR A 621 37.27 -2.80 -16.80
C THR A 621 38.54 -2.17 -17.35
N ARG A 622 39.66 -2.89 -17.38
CA ARG A 622 40.92 -2.40 -17.95
C ARG A 622 40.84 -2.27 -19.47
N ALA A 623 40.14 -3.19 -20.14
CA ALA A 623 39.82 -3.10 -21.56
C ALA A 623 38.87 -1.93 -21.84
N TYR A 624 37.89 -1.67 -20.97
CA TYR A 624 37.01 -0.50 -21.09
C TYR A 624 37.76 0.82 -20.92
N ASP A 625 38.70 0.88 -19.95
CA ASP A 625 39.54 2.04 -19.71
C ASP A 625 40.63 2.24 -20.77
N ALA A 626 41.00 1.19 -21.52
CA ALA A 626 41.92 1.29 -22.64
C ALA A 626 41.27 1.84 -23.94
N LEU A 627 39.94 1.98 -23.98
CA LEU A 627 39.22 2.45 -25.17
C LEU A 627 39.13 3.98 -25.25
N ASN A 628 39.14 4.49 -26.48
CA ASN A 628 39.01 5.91 -26.80
C ASN A 628 37.62 6.44 -26.34
N PRO A 629 37.48 7.67 -25.81
CA PRO A 629 36.18 8.24 -25.39
C PRO A 629 35.03 8.09 -26.41
N VAL A 630 35.32 8.13 -27.72
CA VAL A 630 34.30 7.89 -28.77
C VAL A 630 33.87 6.43 -28.80
N GLU A 631 34.81 5.50 -28.68
CA GLU A 631 34.54 4.05 -28.61
C GLU A 631 33.79 3.69 -27.31
N ARG A 632 34.08 4.37 -26.20
CA ARG A 632 33.29 4.25 -24.96
C ARG A 632 31.85 4.69 -25.16
N GLY A 633 31.64 5.82 -25.85
CA GLY A 633 30.29 6.29 -26.21
C GLY A 633 29.53 5.26 -27.06
N VAL A 634 30.19 4.67 -28.06
CA VAL A 634 29.62 3.61 -28.90
C VAL A 634 29.34 2.34 -28.11
N LEU A 635 30.22 1.92 -27.19
CA LEU A 635 30.00 0.75 -26.34
C LEU A 635 28.84 0.94 -25.36
N VAL A 636 28.68 2.13 -24.79
CA VAL A 636 27.54 2.44 -23.92
C VAL A 636 26.24 2.39 -24.73
N LEU A 637 26.23 2.98 -25.92
CA LEU A 637 25.08 2.98 -26.80
C LEU A 637 24.71 1.57 -27.27
N THR A 638 25.69 0.79 -27.74
CA THR A 638 25.49 -0.59 -28.20
C THR A 638 25.07 -1.53 -27.07
N ARG A 639 25.66 -1.40 -25.87
CA ARG A 639 25.26 -2.19 -24.70
C ARG A 639 23.85 -1.84 -24.21
N SER A 640 23.46 -0.58 -24.28
CA SER A 640 22.09 -0.13 -23.97
C SER A 640 21.07 -0.69 -24.97
N ILE A 641 21.42 -0.69 -26.27
CA ILE A 641 20.58 -1.25 -27.33
C ILE A 641 20.47 -2.79 -27.20
N LEU A 642 21.56 -3.49 -26.90
CA LEU A 642 21.57 -4.95 -26.74
C LEU A 642 20.94 -5.44 -25.42
N GLY A 643 21.02 -4.64 -24.36
CA GLY A 643 20.56 -5.01 -23.03
C GLY A 643 19.05 -5.12 -22.91
N SER A 644 18.28 -4.32 -23.67
CA SER A 644 16.83 -4.35 -23.60
C SER A 644 16.20 -5.07 -24.80
N ARG A 645 15.19 -5.92 -24.53
CA ARG A 645 14.48 -6.65 -25.60
C ARG A 645 13.76 -5.70 -26.56
N ARG A 646 13.24 -4.58 -26.04
CA ARG A 646 12.55 -3.54 -26.83
C ARG A 646 13.49 -2.70 -27.69
N ALA A 647 14.67 -2.31 -27.18
CA ALA A 647 15.64 -1.57 -28.00
C ALA A 647 16.24 -2.44 -29.10
N ARG A 648 16.45 -3.75 -28.87
CA ARG A 648 16.85 -4.68 -29.94
C ARG A 648 15.84 -4.71 -31.08
N THR A 649 14.55 -4.85 -30.77
CA THR A 649 13.50 -4.80 -31.81
C THR A 649 13.42 -3.45 -32.51
N ALA A 650 13.53 -2.33 -31.77
CA ALA A 650 13.51 -1.00 -32.35
C ALA A 650 14.70 -0.74 -33.28
N PHE A 651 15.90 -1.22 -32.91
CA PHE A 651 17.09 -1.14 -33.74
C PHE A 651 16.96 -1.98 -35.02
N ILE A 652 16.39 -3.19 -34.94
CA ILE A 652 16.12 -4.02 -36.12
C ILE A 652 15.13 -3.31 -37.06
N PHE A 653 14.06 -2.72 -36.53
CA PHE A 653 13.12 -1.94 -37.33
C PHE A 653 13.76 -0.71 -37.95
N TYR A 654 14.58 0.02 -37.19
CA TYR A 654 15.32 1.17 -37.69
C TYR A 654 16.30 0.78 -38.80
N ALA A 655 17.06 -0.31 -38.63
CA ALA A 655 17.95 -0.83 -39.66
C ALA A 655 17.19 -1.27 -40.91
N ALA A 656 16.04 -1.95 -40.76
CA ALA A 656 15.19 -2.34 -41.88
C ALA A 656 14.61 -1.12 -42.62
N ALA A 657 14.13 -0.12 -41.88
CA ALA A 657 13.64 1.13 -42.45
C ALA A 657 14.73 1.89 -43.22
N LEU A 658 15.96 1.91 -42.70
CA LEU A 658 17.10 2.50 -43.38
C LEU A 658 17.45 1.74 -44.67
N HIS A 659 17.41 0.40 -44.66
CA HIS A 659 17.60 -0.39 -45.88
C HIS A 659 16.49 -0.16 -46.91
N VAL A 660 15.24 -0.03 -46.48
CA VAL A 660 14.11 0.34 -47.36
C VAL A 660 14.31 1.74 -47.93
N LEU A 661 14.77 2.69 -47.12
CA LEU A 661 15.04 4.05 -47.56
C LEU A 661 16.20 4.10 -48.57
N VAL A 662 17.28 3.35 -48.34
CA VAL A 662 18.39 3.23 -49.29
C VAL A 662 17.95 2.53 -50.58
N MET A 663 17.14 1.48 -50.50
CA MET A 663 16.55 0.86 -51.69
C MET A 663 15.65 1.83 -52.45
N PHE A 664 14.85 2.63 -51.75
CA PHE A 664 13.98 3.63 -52.36
C PHE A 664 14.80 4.74 -53.03
N THR A 665 15.83 5.28 -52.38
CA THR A 665 16.68 6.33 -52.99
C THR A 665 17.52 5.81 -54.15
N THR A 666 18.03 4.59 -54.07
CA THR A 666 18.72 3.96 -55.20
C THR A 666 17.77 3.62 -56.35
N TYR A 667 16.53 3.22 -56.06
CA TYR A 667 15.48 3.04 -57.05
C TYR A 667 15.12 4.36 -57.75
N GLU A 668 14.88 5.43 -57.00
CA GLU A 668 14.63 6.78 -57.55
C GLU A 668 15.81 7.28 -58.39
N CYS A 669 17.06 7.13 -57.92
CA CYS A 669 18.24 7.48 -58.71
C CYS A 669 18.39 6.62 -59.97
N SER A 670 18.07 5.33 -59.91
CA SER A 670 18.08 4.45 -61.08
C SER A 670 16.99 4.83 -62.08
N TRP A 671 15.83 5.28 -61.61
CA TRP A 671 14.71 5.69 -62.45
C TRP A 671 14.92 7.07 -63.07
N SER A 672 15.55 7.99 -62.33
CA SER A 672 15.90 9.34 -62.81
C SER A 672 17.03 9.34 -63.85
N THR A 673 17.83 8.27 -63.93
CA THR A 673 18.94 8.16 -64.90
C THR A 673 18.48 7.76 -66.32
N GLY A 674 17.18 7.64 -66.57
CA GLY A 674 16.61 7.37 -67.89
C GLY A 674 16.57 8.56 -68.86
N ALA A 675 16.99 9.78 -68.47
CA ALA A 675 16.72 11.00 -69.23
C ALA A 675 17.94 11.84 -69.66
N GLN A 676 19.15 11.26 -69.74
CA GLN A 676 20.31 11.98 -70.27
C GLN A 676 21.20 11.09 -71.17
N LEU A 677 20.64 10.66 -72.30
CA LEU A 677 21.43 10.36 -73.49
C LEU A 677 22.01 11.67 -74.03
N GLN A 678 23.20 12.00 -73.54
CA GLN A 678 23.99 13.17 -73.94
C GLN A 678 24.40 13.01 -75.43
N LYS A 679 23.64 13.67 -76.32
CA LYS A 679 24.02 13.88 -77.72
C LYS A 679 25.40 14.54 -77.75
N GLN A 680 26.39 13.86 -78.32
CA GLN A 680 27.64 14.49 -78.72
C GLN A 680 27.36 15.56 -79.79
N PRO A 681 27.93 16.78 -79.69
CA PRO A 681 28.15 17.62 -80.85
C PRO A 681 29.43 17.15 -81.57
N SER A 682 29.32 16.93 -82.88
CA SER A 682 30.46 16.66 -83.75
C SER A 682 31.41 17.87 -83.79
N PRO A 683 32.72 17.68 -83.95
CA PRO A 683 33.62 18.78 -84.25
C PRO A 683 33.42 19.18 -85.72
N TYR A 684 33.52 20.48 -85.99
CA TYR A 684 33.33 21.15 -87.29
C TYR A 684 31.87 21.37 -87.72
N SER A 685 31.31 22.54 -87.38
CA SER A 685 31.33 23.71 -88.27
C SER A 685 30.78 24.95 -87.57
#